data_AF-W2HB33-F1
#
_entry.id   AF-W2HB33-F1
#
_cell.length_a   1.000
_cell.length_b   1.000
_cell.length_c   1.000
_cell.angle_alpha   90.00
_cell.angle_beta   90.00
_cell.angle_gamma   90.00
#
_symmetry.space_group_name_H-M   'P 1'
#
loop_
_entity.id
_entity.type
_entity.pdbx_description
1 polymer ?
#
loop_
_entity_poly.entity_id
_entity_poly.type
_entity_poly.pdbx_seq_one_letter_code
_entity_poly.pdbx_strand_id
1 'polypeptide(L)'
;MIRCIRPGCTQLFQAKDRELHEQRDCRFTRHTRQLLRDRDDGDTPVECELCHETRFIIRKRNLKSHQLYMCVKRQVACRYSEWGCEMKFPQHEQEVHEATQCVVAERRRKIAADAQLVNEEILCDWCQQKVKKRKLLDHQEDECSERERPCPNSVNGCKEWVPVGKFDEHIRTSCIVTIERKNLAARAREKNSPVTCPECGEIVRLRHLTRHFKDECVSRVVPCKNAAHGCKARLRWRDRHLHEDFLSLSKDRSMLQFSTGGNAYISINSTNQTSVDLPPPWTAEFYVWMVDADEEILSLHKSSLELMEIVAVHTRENAQWQTKSDNCKKKLKELKQKRKRKNTDKTQGTHLSGEEMAIAAKELAEDFNNAENGLVETRKEIALAQGWIEVYIVEAKRILDTDVADEDAKQTLLTAIVDQTAQFLNERMLLVQLLPESHRSLLSDLEAWAKQFTSKIPTKEDKAERQRKVAEQNNLLKKRSEFQSQLEALDPEDPESQRLQRRYEREISKVDAKLSLISDSKPTQLLERCGRHIIASSVKNVISFVSGPKGEIVFYRLSGKAAREVNFQVRMERNRWNHVVFSAGSKELSLFLNGELKATRSGVFDLPMSSIGTKEKTESFQGFIQEIRYWNECRSIQQIQQNGASILHVAKCKSLVGYWTFEEGMGDLVDDMALKLPRSSCFDTNWVIYDTPEVRKRFGIPPTPSLRDQTCCLVNQKLKLLAQRARDRELDVVPCRQHCEQAVAYRDLERHHRVECVHRLVVCKEVGCEASYRFSNEAEHLRTKCERHLLRDELVRRYHERRELVECVLNCSERIQRRFMTLHCHQECANRLVKCPWEDCGTTVLANLLTGHLESECCSETKATREEMVENGRQRLKMKEEKESRG
;
A
#
# COMPACT_ATOMS: atom_id res chain seq x y z
N MET A 1 -114.89 78.38 -144.87
CA MET A 1 -114.31 78.32 -143.50
C MET A 1 -112.81 78.13 -143.66
N ILE A 2 -111.98 78.97 -143.03
CA ILE A 2 -110.52 78.87 -143.07
C ILE A 2 -109.97 78.54 -141.69
N ARG A 3 -108.83 77.83 -141.69
CA ARG A 3 -108.13 77.42 -140.47
C ARG A 3 -107.13 78.49 -140.04
N CYS A 4 -106.99 78.71 -138.73
CA CYS A 4 -105.98 79.60 -138.17
C CYS A 4 -104.57 79.21 -138.62
N ILE A 5 -103.77 80.20 -139.02
CA ILE A 5 -102.39 80.03 -139.51
C ILE A 5 -101.37 80.04 -138.34
N ARG A 6 -101.80 80.41 -137.12
CA ARG A 6 -100.91 80.52 -135.95
C ARG A 6 -100.62 79.15 -135.35
N PRO A 7 -99.35 78.81 -135.07
CA PRO A 7 -98.97 77.49 -134.56
C PRO A 7 -99.68 77.19 -133.24
N GLY A 8 -100.29 75.99 -133.15
CA GLY A 8 -101.01 75.53 -131.96
C GLY A 8 -102.47 75.98 -131.83
N CYS A 9 -103.02 76.72 -132.80
CA CYS A 9 -104.44 77.05 -132.85
C CYS A 9 -105.14 76.27 -133.97
N THR A 10 -106.15 75.46 -133.63
CA THR A 10 -106.87 74.58 -134.59
C THR A 10 -108.26 75.07 -134.97
N GLN A 11 -108.67 76.26 -134.53
CA GLN A 11 -110.02 76.79 -134.80
C GLN A 11 -110.23 77.13 -136.28
N LEU A 12 -111.43 76.80 -136.76
CA LEU A 12 -111.95 77.12 -138.08
C LEU A 12 -112.97 78.26 -137.95
N PHE A 13 -112.81 79.32 -138.74
CA PHE A 13 -113.67 80.50 -138.74
C PHE A 13 -113.98 80.98 -140.17
N GLN A 14 -114.98 81.85 -140.35
CA GLN A 14 -115.22 82.45 -141.67
C GLN A 14 -114.15 83.49 -141.98
N ALA A 15 -113.77 83.63 -143.25
CA ALA A 15 -112.65 84.51 -143.65
C ALA A 15 -112.78 85.96 -143.15
N LYS A 16 -114.01 86.46 -143.04
CA LYS A 16 -114.35 87.79 -142.53
C LYS A 16 -114.07 87.98 -141.03
N ASP A 17 -114.04 86.90 -140.25
CA ASP A 17 -113.94 86.94 -138.77
C ASP A 17 -112.50 86.76 -138.25
N ARG A 18 -111.49 86.91 -139.13
CA ARG A 18 -110.09 86.66 -138.80
C ARG A 18 -109.54 87.58 -137.70
N GLU A 19 -109.79 88.89 -137.80
CA GLU A 19 -109.28 89.86 -136.81
C GLU A 19 -109.87 89.65 -135.42
N LEU A 20 -111.17 89.30 -135.35
CA LEU A 20 -111.84 88.97 -134.10
C LEU A 20 -111.25 87.72 -133.42
N HIS A 21 -110.95 86.68 -134.21
CA HIS A 21 -110.28 85.48 -133.70
C HIS A 21 -108.87 85.79 -133.18
N GLU A 22 -108.06 86.59 -133.89
CA GLU A 22 -106.71 86.95 -133.42
C GLU A 22 -106.71 87.77 -132.12
N GLN A 23 -107.76 88.56 -131.84
CA GLN A 23 -107.87 89.40 -130.64
C GLN A 23 -108.41 88.69 -129.38
N ARG A 24 -109.43 87.82 -129.50
CA ARG A 24 -110.08 87.13 -128.36
C ARG A 24 -109.74 85.65 -128.24
N ASP A 25 -109.78 84.91 -129.34
CA ASP A 25 -109.93 83.45 -129.29
C ASP A 25 -108.66 82.68 -129.68
N CYS A 26 -107.68 83.33 -130.29
CA CYS A 26 -106.44 82.69 -130.69
C CYS A 26 -105.63 82.23 -129.46
N ARG A 27 -105.57 80.91 -129.28
CA ARG A 27 -104.87 80.25 -128.16
C ARG A 27 -103.40 80.65 -128.04
N PHE A 28 -102.72 80.81 -129.17
CA PHE A 28 -101.31 81.23 -129.21
C PHE A 28 -101.13 82.63 -128.61
N THR A 29 -101.91 83.62 -129.06
CA THR A 29 -101.82 85.00 -128.61
C THR A 29 -102.16 85.16 -127.12
N ARG A 30 -103.11 84.38 -126.61
CA ARG A 30 -103.46 84.36 -125.17
C ARG A 30 -102.31 83.81 -124.32
N HIS A 31 -101.65 82.74 -124.77
CA HIS A 31 -100.51 82.15 -124.08
C HIS A 31 -99.31 83.11 -124.04
N THR A 32 -99.00 83.79 -125.15
CA THR A 32 -97.90 84.78 -125.18
C THR A 32 -98.16 85.96 -124.25
N ARG A 33 -99.41 86.45 -124.16
CA ARG A 33 -99.78 87.52 -123.20
C ARG A 33 -99.64 87.07 -121.75
N GLN A 34 -99.94 85.81 -121.44
CA GLN A 34 -99.81 85.28 -120.08
C GLN A 34 -98.36 85.16 -119.65
N LEU A 35 -97.47 84.66 -120.52
CA LEU A 35 -96.04 84.61 -120.24
C LEU A 35 -95.40 85.99 -120.04
N LEU A 36 -95.86 87.01 -120.79
CA LEU A 36 -95.40 88.38 -120.58
C LEU A 36 -95.85 88.94 -119.23
N ARG A 37 -97.09 88.66 -118.80
CA ARG A 37 -97.57 89.03 -117.45
C ARG A 37 -96.77 88.35 -116.34
N ASP A 38 -96.51 87.05 -116.46
CA ASP A 38 -95.76 86.30 -115.44
C ASP A 38 -94.31 86.79 -115.33
N ARG A 39 -93.70 87.22 -116.45
CA ARG A 39 -92.37 87.83 -116.46
C ARG A 39 -92.37 89.19 -115.75
N ASP A 40 -93.35 90.03 -116.05
CA ASP A 40 -93.47 91.36 -115.45
C ASP A 40 -93.76 91.26 -113.94
N ASP A 41 -94.56 90.28 -113.50
CA ASP A 41 -94.81 89.98 -112.07
C ASP A 41 -93.54 89.50 -111.35
N GLY A 42 -92.72 88.67 -111.99
CA GLY A 42 -91.47 88.15 -111.41
C GLY A 42 -90.34 89.17 -111.26
N ASP A 43 -90.36 90.22 -112.08
CA ASP A 43 -89.41 91.34 -112.04
C ASP A 43 -89.86 92.47 -111.08
N THR A 44 -90.99 92.32 -110.39
CA THR A 44 -91.41 93.25 -109.34
C THR A 44 -90.39 93.29 -108.18
N PRO A 45 -90.00 94.49 -107.73
CA PRO A 45 -89.07 94.67 -106.62
C PRO A 45 -89.74 94.36 -105.27
N VAL A 46 -89.09 93.55 -104.42
CA VAL A 46 -89.58 93.12 -103.10
C VAL A 46 -88.46 93.26 -102.05
N GLU A 47 -88.79 93.76 -100.86
CA GLU A 47 -87.84 93.94 -99.75
C GLU A 47 -87.64 92.66 -98.92
N CYS A 48 -86.44 92.45 -98.37
CA CYS A 48 -86.12 91.28 -97.55
C CYS A 48 -86.44 91.51 -96.06
N GLU A 49 -87.30 90.66 -95.50
CA GLU A 49 -87.78 90.75 -94.11
C GLU A 49 -86.68 90.58 -93.03
N LEU A 50 -85.51 90.03 -93.35
CA LEU A 50 -84.45 89.77 -92.36
C LEU A 50 -83.44 90.92 -92.22
N CYS A 51 -83.11 91.58 -93.32
CA CYS A 51 -82.12 92.66 -93.33
C CYS A 51 -82.74 94.04 -93.61
N HIS A 52 -83.95 94.10 -94.17
CA HIS A 52 -84.63 95.33 -94.60
C HIS A 52 -83.73 96.27 -95.42
N GLU A 53 -82.77 95.70 -96.17
CA GLU A 53 -81.73 96.46 -96.84
C GLU A 53 -82.25 97.05 -98.15
N THR A 54 -82.55 98.35 -98.16
CA THR A 54 -83.15 99.06 -99.30
C THR A 54 -82.16 99.49 -100.38
N ARG A 55 -80.85 99.30 -100.16
CA ARG A 55 -79.79 99.74 -101.09
C ARG A 55 -79.71 98.93 -102.38
N PHE A 56 -80.22 97.70 -102.43
CA PHE A 56 -80.20 96.86 -103.62
C PHE A 56 -81.58 96.28 -103.89
N ILE A 57 -82.10 96.50 -105.09
CA ILE A 57 -83.43 96.04 -105.49
C ILE A 57 -83.42 94.51 -105.64
N ILE A 58 -84.01 93.79 -104.67
CA ILE A 58 -84.19 92.34 -104.74
C ILE A 58 -85.45 92.05 -105.54
N ARG A 59 -85.32 91.36 -106.67
CA ARG A 59 -86.49 90.92 -107.46
C ARG A 59 -87.16 89.75 -106.73
N LYS A 60 -88.49 89.68 -106.75
CA LYS A 60 -89.28 88.64 -106.06
C LYS A 60 -88.76 87.21 -106.27
N ARG A 61 -88.29 86.89 -107.48
CA ARG A 61 -87.70 85.58 -107.81
C ARG A 61 -86.41 85.23 -107.05
N ASN A 62 -85.65 86.20 -106.56
CA ASN A 62 -84.33 86.02 -105.94
C ASN A 62 -84.33 86.14 -104.40
N LEU A 63 -85.50 86.35 -103.77
CA LEU A 63 -85.60 86.61 -102.32
C LEU A 63 -85.09 85.46 -101.44
N LYS A 64 -85.44 84.20 -101.76
CA LYS A 64 -85.02 83.02 -100.98
C LYS A 64 -83.51 82.80 -100.97
N SER A 65 -82.84 83.05 -102.09
CA SER A 65 -81.39 82.89 -102.21
C SER A 65 -80.65 83.89 -101.31
N HIS A 66 -81.13 85.13 -101.26
CA HIS A 66 -80.52 86.17 -100.43
C HIS A 66 -80.59 85.81 -98.93
N GLN A 67 -81.74 85.33 -98.43
CA GLN A 67 -81.93 85.00 -97.02
C GLN A 67 -81.00 83.90 -96.49
N LEU A 68 -80.65 82.90 -97.32
CA LEU A 68 -79.85 81.75 -96.91
C LEU A 68 -78.34 82.02 -96.90
N TYR A 69 -77.82 82.68 -97.92
CA TYR A 69 -76.36 82.72 -98.17
C TYR A 69 -75.76 84.13 -98.09
N MET A 70 -76.55 85.16 -98.40
CA MET A 70 -76.04 86.53 -98.56
C MET A 70 -76.45 87.45 -97.40
N CYS A 71 -77.49 87.10 -96.65
CA CYS A 71 -77.98 87.91 -95.54
C CYS A 71 -76.96 87.92 -94.39
N VAL A 72 -76.48 89.11 -94.03
CA VAL A 72 -75.51 89.34 -92.93
C VAL A 72 -76.10 88.95 -91.58
N LYS A 73 -77.43 89.00 -91.43
CA LYS A 73 -78.15 88.62 -90.20
C LYS A 73 -78.59 87.15 -90.18
N ARG A 74 -77.98 86.27 -91.00
CA ARG A 74 -78.28 84.83 -90.93
C ARG A 74 -77.79 84.22 -89.62
N GLN A 75 -78.53 83.23 -89.11
CA GLN A 75 -78.18 82.52 -87.88
C GLN A 75 -77.19 81.39 -88.16
N VAL A 76 -76.11 81.30 -87.36
CA VAL A 76 -75.09 80.24 -87.40
C VAL A 76 -74.82 79.70 -85.99
N ALA A 77 -74.36 78.45 -85.89
CA ALA A 77 -74.02 77.79 -84.63
C ALA A 77 -72.55 78.04 -84.22
N CYS A 78 -72.27 77.98 -82.91
CA CYS A 78 -70.90 78.07 -82.37
C CYS A 78 -69.96 76.97 -82.92
N ARG A 79 -68.69 77.30 -83.13
CA ARG A 79 -67.69 76.38 -83.71
C ARG A 79 -67.31 75.24 -82.75
N TYR A 80 -67.52 75.43 -81.45
CA TYR A 80 -67.33 74.39 -80.42
C TYR A 80 -68.62 73.63 -80.09
N SER A 81 -69.62 73.65 -80.98
CA SER A 81 -70.88 72.92 -80.75
C SER A 81 -70.67 71.44 -80.50
N GLU A 82 -69.72 70.81 -81.20
CA GLU A 82 -69.38 69.39 -81.03
C GLU A 82 -68.75 69.06 -79.66
N TRP A 83 -68.24 70.07 -78.94
CA TRP A 83 -67.59 69.92 -77.63
C TRP A 83 -68.49 70.41 -76.47
N GLY A 84 -69.78 70.64 -76.76
CA GLY A 84 -70.82 70.92 -75.76
C GLY A 84 -71.33 72.37 -75.72
N CYS A 85 -71.18 73.16 -76.79
CA CYS A 85 -71.69 74.54 -76.85
C CYS A 85 -72.84 74.73 -77.86
N GLU A 86 -74.10 74.68 -77.41
CA GLU A 86 -75.29 74.63 -78.29
C GLU A 86 -75.85 75.99 -78.78
N MET A 87 -75.15 77.10 -78.55
CA MET A 87 -75.66 78.44 -78.88
C MET A 87 -75.66 78.71 -80.40
N LYS A 88 -76.78 79.27 -80.90
CA LYS A 88 -76.94 79.83 -82.26
C LYS A 88 -77.16 81.33 -82.20
N PHE A 89 -76.43 82.08 -83.01
CA PHE A 89 -76.42 83.55 -83.01
C PHE A 89 -76.19 84.10 -84.42
N PRO A 90 -76.48 85.40 -84.67
CA PRO A 90 -76.14 86.05 -85.93
C PRO A 90 -74.63 85.94 -86.22
N GLN A 91 -74.24 85.71 -87.47
CA GLN A 91 -72.84 85.39 -87.83
C GLN A 91 -71.81 86.39 -87.31
N HIS A 92 -72.13 87.68 -87.26
CA HIS A 92 -71.19 88.71 -86.81
C HIS A 92 -70.84 88.62 -85.31
N GLU A 93 -71.64 87.91 -84.50
CA GLU A 93 -71.41 87.77 -83.04
C GLU A 93 -70.57 86.54 -82.67
N GLN A 94 -70.17 85.72 -83.66
CA GLN A 94 -69.51 84.44 -83.42
C GLN A 94 -68.16 84.55 -82.71
N GLU A 95 -67.30 85.50 -83.11
CA GLU A 95 -65.98 85.66 -82.50
C GLU A 95 -66.06 86.17 -81.05
N VAL A 96 -67.04 87.04 -80.76
CA VAL A 96 -67.23 87.59 -79.42
C VAL A 96 -67.67 86.51 -78.44
N HIS A 97 -68.59 85.64 -78.86
CA HIS A 97 -69.02 84.50 -78.06
C HIS A 97 -67.85 83.56 -77.74
N GLU A 98 -67.03 83.20 -78.73
CA GLU A 98 -65.87 82.31 -78.53
C GLU A 98 -64.83 82.90 -77.56
N ALA A 99 -64.61 84.22 -77.58
CA ALA A 99 -63.63 84.88 -76.72
C ALA A 99 -64.10 85.02 -75.26
N THR A 100 -65.38 85.33 -75.05
CA THR A 100 -65.86 85.84 -73.74
C THR A 100 -66.95 85.00 -73.08
N GLN A 101 -67.72 84.22 -73.84
CA GLN A 101 -68.94 83.56 -73.33
C GLN A 101 -68.94 82.04 -73.53
N CYS A 102 -68.00 81.49 -74.30
CA CYS A 102 -67.91 80.06 -74.54
C CYS A 102 -67.31 79.33 -73.32
N VAL A 103 -68.14 78.52 -72.64
CA VAL A 103 -67.77 77.72 -71.46
C VAL A 103 -66.58 76.79 -71.74
N VAL A 104 -66.52 76.21 -72.94
CA VAL A 104 -65.44 75.29 -73.34
C VAL A 104 -64.10 76.02 -73.47
N ALA A 105 -64.10 77.25 -74.00
CA ALA A 105 -62.89 78.06 -74.16
C ALA A 105 -62.32 78.57 -72.82
N GLU A 106 -63.17 78.87 -71.83
CA GLU A 106 -62.73 79.26 -70.50
C GLU A 106 -62.09 78.08 -69.74
N ARG A 107 -62.72 76.90 -69.80
CA ARG A 107 -62.24 75.71 -69.08
C ARG A 107 -60.86 75.26 -69.54
N ARG A 108 -60.56 75.34 -70.84
CA ARG A 108 -59.23 75.02 -71.39
C ARG A 108 -58.14 75.99 -70.94
N ARG A 109 -58.47 77.28 -70.72
CA ARG A 109 -57.51 78.28 -70.23
C ARG A 109 -57.08 78.01 -68.79
N LYS A 110 -58.01 77.62 -67.91
CA LYS A 110 -57.69 77.29 -66.50
C LYS A 110 -56.74 76.09 -66.38
N ILE A 111 -56.99 75.01 -67.11
CA ILE A 111 -56.15 73.80 -67.07
C ILE A 111 -54.70 74.10 -67.53
N ALA A 112 -54.51 75.01 -68.49
CA ALA A 112 -53.18 75.38 -68.96
C ALA A 112 -52.37 76.19 -67.92
N ALA A 113 -53.03 76.98 -67.06
CA ALA A 113 -52.37 77.78 -66.03
C ALA A 113 -51.89 76.91 -64.85
N ASP A 114 -52.69 75.96 -64.38
CA ASP A 114 -52.34 75.11 -63.23
C ASP A 114 -51.15 74.16 -63.52
N ALA A 115 -50.91 73.81 -64.78
CA ALA A 115 -49.81 72.94 -65.18
C ALA A 115 -48.40 73.56 -65.00
N GLN A 116 -48.28 74.90 -64.93
CA GLN A 116 -46.98 75.58 -64.83
C GLN A 116 -46.38 75.59 -63.40
N LEU A 117 -47.19 75.40 -62.34
CA LEU A 117 -46.75 75.52 -60.94
C LEU A 117 -46.26 74.21 -60.28
N VAL A 118 -46.30 73.08 -60.98
CA VAL A 118 -46.05 71.74 -60.40
C VAL A 118 -44.57 71.36 -60.32
N ASN A 119 -43.68 72.05 -61.05
CA ASN A 119 -42.26 71.69 -61.18
C ASN A 119 -41.27 72.63 -60.46
N GLU A 120 -41.75 73.48 -59.55
CA GLU A 120 -40.90 74.39 -58.77
C GLU A 120 -39.99 73.62 -57.77
N GLU A 121 -38.73 74.04 -57.61
CA GLU A 121 -37.72 73.41 -56.72
C GLU A 121 -37.68 74.11 -55.35
N ILE A 122 -37.82 73.34 -54.26
CA ILE A 122 -37.88 73.83 -52.87
C ILE A 122 -36.80 73.11 -52.03
N LEU A 123 -36.28 73.75 -50.99
CA LEU A 123 -35.34 73.12 -50.06
C LEU A 123 -36.08 72.23 -49.05
N CYS A 124 -35.52 71.05 -48.76
CA CYS A 124 -36.01 70.19 -47.68
C CYS A 124 -35.64 70.76 -46.32
N ASP A 125 -36.61 70.99 -45.45
CA ASP A 125 -36.38 71.61 -44.14
C ASP A 125 -35.50 70.76 -43.18
N TRP A 126 -35.36 69.45 -43.44
CA TRP A 126 -34.63 68.53 -42.55
C TRP A 126 -33.17 68.35 -42.93
N CYS A 127 -32.86 68.16 -44.22
CA CYS A 127 -31.50 67.94 -44.72
C CYS A 127 -30.95 69.10 -45.55
N GLN A 128 -31.76 70.14 -45.80
CA GLN A 128 -31.48 71.28 -46.67
C GLN A 128 -31.11 70.95 -48.12
N GLN A 129 -31.42 69.74 -48.60
CA GLN A 129 -31.23 69.38 -50.00
C GLN A 129 -32.35 69.95 -50.89
N LYS A 130 -32.01 70.32 -52.13
CA LYS A 130 -32.98 70.85 -53.11
C LYS A 130 -33.82 69.71 -53.70
N VAL A 131 -35.14 69.79 -53.55
CA VAL A 131 -36.09 68.77 -54.02
C VAL A 131 -37.26 69.43 -54.75
N LYS A 132 -37.77 68.80 -55.80
CA LYS A 132 -38.97 69.29 -56.50
C LYS A 132 -40.17 69.25 -55.57
N LYS A 133 -41.01 70.30 -55.56
CA LYS A 133 -42.18 70.44 -54.66
C LYS A 133 -43.08 69.18 -54.64
N ARG A 134 -43.31 68.56 -55.79
CA ARG A 134 -44.10 67.32 -55.92
C ARG A 134 -43.48 66.08 -55.25
N LYS A 135 -42.16 66.07 -55.02
CA LYS A 135 -41.38 64.98 -54.43
C LYS A 135 -40.82 65.30 -53.05
N LEU A 136 -41.18 66.45 -52.47
CA LEU A 136 -40.66 66.89 -51.19
C LEU A 136 -41.06 65.93 -50.06
N LEU A 137 -42.31 65.47 -50.09
CA LEU A 137 -42.85 64.48 -49.14
C LEU A 137 -42.14 63.12 -49.29
N ASP A 138 -42.04 62.60 -50.52
CA ASP A 138 -41.32 61.35 -50.80
C ASP A 138 -39.86 61.42 -50.29
N HIS A 139 -39.19 62.56 -50.50
CA HIS A 139 -37.82 62.74 -50.01
C HIS A 139 -37.74 62.79 -48.49
N GLN A 140 -38.65 63.50 -47.82
CA GLN A 140 -38.69 63.59 -46.35
C GLN A 140 -38.97 62.22 -45.71
N GLU A 141 -39.92 61.45 -46.23
CA GLU A 141 -40.35 60.18 -45.64
C GLU A 141 -39.37 59.03 -45.89
N ASP A 142 -38.84 58.92 -47.12
CA ASP A 142 -38.11 57.74 -47.56
C ASP A 142 -36.59 57.97 -47.71
N GLU A 143 -36.18 59.12 -48.23
CA GLU A 143 -34.78 59.34 -48.67
C GLU A 143 -33.94 60.17 -47.69
N CYS A 144 -34.54 61.01 -46.84
CA CYS A 144 -33.82 61.96 -46.00
C CYS A 144 -32.96 61.26 -44.93
N SER A 145 -31.68 61.65 -44.83
CA SER A 145 -30.69 61.08 -43.90
C SER A 145 -30.88 61.53 -42.45
N GLU A 146 -31.44 62.73 -42.26
CA GLU A 146 -31.74 63.32 -40.96
C GLU A 146 -33.11 62.89 -40.41
N ARG A 147 -33.81 61.98 -41.11
CA ARG A 147 -35.06 61.41 -40.59
C ARG A 147 -34.76 60.56 -39.35
N GLU A 148 -35.48 60.83 -38.27
CA GLU A 148 -35.31 60.10 -37.02
C GLU A 148 -36.09 58.79 -37.06
N ARG A 149 -35.41 57.69 -36.73
CA ARG A 149 -36.02 56.37 -36.57
C ARG A 149 -35.51 55.74 -35.27
N PRO A 150 -36.26 54.81 -34.66
CA PRO A 150 -35.78 54.11 -33.47
C PRO A 150 -34.49 53.37 -33.80
N CYS A 151 -33.55 53.34 -32.87
CA CYS A 151 -32.32 52.57 -32.99
C CYS A 151 -32.63 51.11 -33.42
N PRO A 152 -31.84 50.48 -34.30
CA PRO A 152 -32.03 49.08 -34.69
C PRO A 152 -32.04 48.09 -33.51
N ASN A 153 -31.38 48.43 -32.40
CA ASN A 153 -31.40 47.65 -31.16
C ASN A 153 -32.56 48.02 -30.21
N SER A 154 -33.58 48.73 -30.69
CA SER A 154 -34.75 49.11 -29.88
C SER A 154 -35.54 47.94 -29.35
N VAL A 155 -35.69 46.89 -30.16
CA VAL A 155 -36.29 45.61 -29.74
C VAL A 155 -35.52 44.98 -28.56
N ASN A 156 -34.21 45.22 -28.49
CA ASN A 156 -33.33 44.70 -27.44
C ASN A 156 -33.17 45.69 -26.26
N GLY A 157 -33.90 46.81 -26.24
CA GLY A 157 -33.95 47.74 -25.11
C GLY A 157 -33.38 49.14 -25.33
N CYS A 158 -32.82 49.47 -26.50
CA CYS A 158 -32.32 50.83 -26.78
C CYS A 158 -33.48 51.77 -27.17
N LYS A 159 -33.88 52.70 -26.31
CA LYS A 159 -35.05 53.57 -26.55
C LYS A 159 -34.74 54.87 -27.33
N GLU A 160 -33.51 55.04 -27.80
CA GLU A 160 -33.09 56.26 -28.49
C GLU A 160 -33.56 56.29 -29.95
N TRP A 161 -34.06 57.47 -30.36
CA TRP A 161 -34.34 57.80 -31.75
C TRP A 161 -33.12 58.49 -32.32
N VAL A 162 -32.66 58.02 -33.47
CA VAL A 162 -31.40 58.45 -34.07
C VAL A 162 -31.64 58.75 -35.55
N PRO A 163 -30.99 59.77 -36.13
CA PRO A 163 -30.98 59.96 -37.57
C PRO A 163 -30.46 58.71 -38.27
N VAL A 164 -31.13 58.27 -39.34
CA VAL A 164 -30.76 57.05 -40.07
C VAL A 164 -29.30 57.11 -40.55
N GLY A 165 -28.80 58.28 -40.95
CA GLY A 165 -27.40 58.47 -41.34
C GLY A 165 -26.37 58.27 -40.21
N LYS A 166 -26.79 58.30 -38.94
CA LYS A 166 -25.92 58.20 -37.75
C LYS A 166 -26.11 56.91 -36.95
N PHE A 167 -26.88 55.95 -37.46
CA PHE A 167 -27.13 54.67 -36.80
C PHE A 167 -25.84 53.92 -36.45
N ASP A 168 -24.90 53.78 -37.39
CA ASP A 168 -23.65 53.04 -37.16
C ASP A 168 -22.73 53.73 -36.15
N GLU A 169 -22.77 55.06 -36.07
CA GLU A 169 -22.02 55.83 -35.08
C GLU A 169 -22.60 55.61 -33.68
N HIS A 170 -23.92 55.75 -33.53
CA HIS A 170 -24.63 55.48 -32.27
C HIS A 170 -24.43 54.03 -31.79
N ILE A 171 -24.62 53.02 -32.66
CA ILE A 171 -24.47 51.60 -32.29
C ILE A 171 -23.06 51.30 -31.75
N ARG A 172 -22.03 51.97 -32.29
CA ARG A 172 -20.63 51.73 -31.89
C ARG A 172 -20.25 52.45 -30.60
N THR A 173 -20.76 53.67 -30.38
CA THR A 173 -20.25 54.60 -29.36
C THR A 173 -21.17 54.75 -28.16
N SER A 174 -22.48 54.91 -28.35
CA SER A 174 -23.42 55.34 -27.31
C SER A 174 -24.60 54.40 -27.07
N CYS A 175 -24.85 53.42 -27.94
CA CYS A 175 -25.95 52.47 -27.77
C CYS A 175 -25.80 51.61 -26.49
N ILE A 176 -26.73 51.77 -25.55
CA ILE A 176 -26.69 51.11 -24.24
C ILE A 176 -26.62 49.58 -24.34
N VAL A 177 -27.36 48.98 -25.30
CA VAL A 177 -27.39 47.53 -25.53
C VAL A 177 -26.02 47.02 -25.99
N THR A 178 -25.35 47.75 -26.88
CA THR A 178 -24.01 47.38 -27.37
C THR A 178 -22.97 47.52 -26.25
N ILE A 179 -23.06 48.61 -25.46
CA ILE A 179 -22.17 48.85 -24.32
C ILE A 179 -22.34 47.75 -23.27
N GLU A 180 -23.58 47.39 -22.90
CA GLU A 180 -23.87 46.32 -21.95
C GLU A 180 -23.39 44.95 -22.47
N ARG A 181 -23.59 44.64 -23.75
CA ARG A 181 -23.04 43.42 -24.37
C ARG A 181 -21.51 43.39 -24.32
N LYS A 182 -20.84 44.50 -24.62
CA LYS A 182 -19.37 44.63 -24.52
C LYS A 182 -18.91 44.47 -23.06
N ASN A 183 -19.62 45.05 -22.09
CA ASN A 183 -19.33 44.92 -20.67
C ASN A 183 -19.52 43.49 -20.15
N LEU A 184 -20.59 42.82 -20.57
CA LEU A 184 -20.83 41.39 -20.28
C LEU A 184 -19.73 40.52 -20.89
N ALA A 185 -19.34 40.79 -22.13
CA ALA A 185 -18.23 40.09 -22.79
C ALA A 185 -16.88 40.37 -22.09
N ALA A 186 -16.63 41.59 -21.60
CA ALA A 186 -15.44 41.92 -20.83
C ALA A 186 -15.40 41.16 -19.49
N ARG A 187 -16.50 41.18 -18.71
CA ARG A 187 -16.63 40.41 -17.46
C ARG A 187 -16.51 38.91 -17.70
N ALA A 188 -17.02 38.39 -18.82
CA ALA A 188 -16.87 37.00 -19.20
C ALA A 188 -15.42 36.64 -19.54
N ARG A 189 -14.69 37.52 -20.24
CA ARG A 189 -13.25 37.34 -20.52
C ARG A 189 -12.42 37.34 -19.24
N GLU A 190 -12.67 38.27 -18.32
CA GLU A 190 -12.01 38.33 -17.01
C GLU A 190 -12.28 37.07 -16.19
N LYS A 191 -13.54 36.61 -16.09
CA LYS A 191 -13.88 35.36 -15.41
C LYS A 191 -13.24 34.12 -16.04
N ASN A 192 -12.96 34.15 -17.34
CA ASN A 192 -12.33 33.07 -18.09
C ASN A 192 -10.80 33.22 -18.20
N SER A 193 -10.20 34.26 -17.62
CA SER A 193 -8.76 34.46 -17.70
C SER A 193 -8.03 33.31 -16.99
N PRO A 194 -6.92 32.81 -17.57
CA PRO A 194 -6.09 31.82 -16.90
C PRO A 194 -5.37 32.46 -15.71
N VAL A 195 -5.43 31.81 -14.55
CA VAL A 195 -4.75 32.21 -13.32
C VAL A 195 -4.02 31.00 -12.77
N THR A 196 -2.79 31.18 -12.32
CA THR A 196 -2.00 30.14 -11.67
C THR A 196 -2.45 29.96 -10.23
N CYS A 197 -2.72 28.72 -9.83
CA CYS A 197 -3.00 28.39 -8.45
C CYS A 197 -1.72 28.60 -7.60
N PRO A 198 -1.75 29.42 -6.53
CA PRO A 198 -0.58 29.69 -5.69
C PRO A 198 -0.07 28.46 -4.92
N GLU A 199 -0.91 27.44 -4.73
CA GLU A 199 -0.58 26.28 -3.89
C GLU A 199 -0.10 25.05 -4.68
N CYS A 200 -0.59 24.84 -5.92
CA CYS A 200 -0.19 23.70 -6.76
C CYS A 200 0.46 24.09 -8.09
N GLY A 201 0.39 25.35 -8.50
CA GLY A 201 0.95 25.83 -9.76
C GLY A 201 0.11 25.54 -11.01
N GLU A 202 -1.02 24.84 -10.91
CA GLU A 202 -1.88 24.57 -12.07
C GLU A 202 -2.57 25.84 -12.59
N ILE A 203 -2.69 25.96 -13.91
CA ILE A 203 -3.37 27.07 -14.58
C ILE A 203 -4.87 26.74 -14.68
N VAL A 204 -5.69 27.52 -13.97
CA VAL A 204 -7.15 27.36 -13.96
C VAL A 204 -7.84 28.67 -14.33
N ARG A 205 -9.06 28.60 -14.86
CA ARG A 205 -9.86 29.81 -15.12
C ARG A 205 -10.25 30.47 -13.80
N LEU A 206 -10.17 31.80 -13.71
CA LEU A 206 -10.48 32.56 -12.48
C LEU A 206 -11.82 32.15 -11.85
N ARG A 207 -12.87 31.97 -12.65
CA ARG A 207 -14.19 31.52 -12.17
C ARG A 207 -14.22 30.12 -11.54
N HIS A 208 -13.24 29.26 -11.83
CA HIS A 208 -13.12 27.92 -11.28
C HIS A 208 -12.06 27.84 -10.17
N LEU A 209 -11.29 28.89 -9.89
CA LEU A 209 -10.21 28.87 -8.91
C LEU A 209 -10.69 28.45 -7.51
N THR A 210 -11.85 28.94 -7.08
CA THR A 210 -12.47 28.55 -5.79
C THR A 210 -12.87 27.09 -5.74
N ARG A 211 -13.48 26.58 -6.82
CA ARG A 211 -13.84 25.15 -6.96
C ARG A 211 -12.57 24.28 -6.98
N HIS A 212 -11.55 24.71 -7.72
CA HIS A 212 -10.26 24.04 -7.77
C HIS A 212 -9.67 23.88 -6.37
N PHE A 213 -9.58 24.95 -5.56
CA PHE A 213 -9.07 24.84 -4.19
C PHE A 213 -9.83 23.85 -3.31
N LYS A 214 -11.16 23.74 -3.50
CA LYS A 214 -12.01 22.87 -2.69
C LYS A 214 -11.97 21.41 -3.13
N ASP A 215 -12.01 21.16 -4.43
CA ASP A 215 -12.34 19.84 -4.97
C ASP A 215 -11.16 19.18 -5.72
N GLU A 216 -10.29 19.95 -6.37
CA GLU A 216 -9.31 19.44 -7.35
C GLU A 216 -7.85 19.63 -6.90
N CYS A 217 -7.54 20.73 -6.21
CA CYS A 217 -6.18 21.13 -5.85
C CYS A 217 -5.48 20.04 -5.04
N VAL A 218 -4.30 19.60 -5.49
CA VAL A 218 -3.49 18.57 -4.83
C VAL A 218 -2.89 19.01 -3.49
N SER A 219 -2.78 20.33 -3.29
CA SER A 219 -2.33 20.95 -2.04
C SER A 219 -3.48 21.19 -1.05
N ARG A 220 -4.73 20.90 -1.41
CA ARG A 220 -5.88 21.08 -0.50
C ARG A 220 -5.76 20.19 0.72
N VAL A 221 -6.17 20.70 1.88
CA VAL A 221 -6.09 19.96 3.15
C VAL A 221 -7.35 19.13 3.36
N VAL A 222 -7.21 17.81 3.32
CA VAL A 222 -8.30 16.84 3.54
C VAL A 222 -8.08 16.05 4.83
N PRO A 223 -9.15 15.58 5.49
CA PRO A 223 -9.02 14.62 6.57
C PRO A 223 -8.56 13.24 6.03
N CYS A 224 -7.88 12.47 6.88
CA CYS A 224 -7.58 11.06 6.63
C CYS A 224 -8.87 10.24 6.36
N LYS A 225 -8.77 9.18 5.54
CA LYS A 225 -9.87 8.23 5.25
C LYS A 225 -10.46 7.65 6.52
N ASN A 226 -9.60 7.38 7.49
CA ASN A 226 -9.97 6.82 8.78
C ASN A 226 -10.35 7.88 9.82
N ALA A 227 -10.69 9.09 9.40
CA ALA A 227 -11.13 10.14 10.33
C ALA A 227 -12.38 9.72 11.12
N ALA A 228 -13.31 9.00 10.47
CA ALA A 228 -14.48 8.42 11.11
C ALA A 228 -14.11 7.37 12.18
N HIS A 229 -12.95 6.72 12.05
CA HIS A 229 -12.44 5.71 12.97
C HIS A 229 -11.47 6.28 14.02
N GLY A 230 -11.41 7.61 14.17
CA GLY A 230 -10.66 8.29 15.22
C GLY A 230 -9.32 8.89 14.79
N CYS A 231 -8.95 8.86 13.50
CA CYS A 231 -7.77 9.56 13.03
C CYS A 231 -8.01 11.08 12.92
N LYS A 232 -7.23 11.89 13.65
CA LYS A 232 -7.36 13.36 13.64
C LYS A 232 -6.48 14.06 12.59
N ALA A 233 -5.76 13.30 11.76
CA ALA A 233 -4.83 13.85 10.78
C ALA A 233 -5.55 14.62 9.67
N ARG A 234 -5.04 15.82 9.38
CA ARG A 234 -5.43 16.65 8.24
C ARG A 234 -4.18 16.89 7.40
N LEU A 235 -4.21 16.45 6.16
CA LEU A 235 -3.04 16.34 5.29
C LEU A 235 -3.33 17.00 3.95
N ARG A 236 -2.29 17.45 3.25
CA ARG A 236 -2.44 17.83 1.84
C ARG A 236 -2.87 16.59 1.06
N TRP A 237 -3.76 16.74 0.09
CA TRP A 237 -4.28 15.61 -0.70
C TRP A 237 -3.14 14.77 -1.32
N ARG A 238 -2.11 15.42 -1.86
CA ARG A 238 -0.93 14.73 -2.39
C ARG A 238 -0.16 13.90 -1.37
N ASP A 239 -0.15 14.29 -0.09
CA ASP A 239 0.63 13.63 0.97
C ASP A 239 -0.22 12.60 1.75
N ARG A 240 -1.54 12.57 1.49
CA ARG A 240 -2.49 11.68 2.17
C ARG A 240 -2.11 10.21 2.01
N HIS A 241 -1.63 9.80 0.85
CA HIS A 241 -1.22 8.42 0.60
C HIS A 241 -0.05 8.00 1.50
N LEU A 242 0.92 8.87 1.80
CA LEU A 242 2.03 8.55 2.72
C LEU A 242 1.56 8.25 4.15
N HIS A 243 0.41 8.79 4.55
CA HIS A 243 -0.21 8.50 5.84
C HIS A 243 -1.11 7.25 5.81
N GLU A 244 -1.72 6.94 4.67
CA GLU A 244 -2.70 5.87 4.50
C GLU A 244 -2.08 4.55 4.03
N ASP A 245 -1.16 4.57 3.06
CA ASP A 245 -0.46 3.42 2.47
C ASP A 245 0.67 2.93 3.37
N PHE A 246 0.25 2.34 4.47
CA PHE A 246 1.11 1.88 5.55
C PHE A 246 1.88 0.58 5.24
N LEU A 247 1.35 -0.25 4.33
CA LEU A 247 1.91 -1.56 4.01
C LEU A 247 3.19 -1.51 3.18
N SER A 248 3.41 -0.42 2.43
CA SER A 248 4.61 -0.23 1.60
C SER A 248 5.78 0.41 2.36
N LEU A 249 5.54 1.03 3.52
CA LEU A 249 6.52 1.86 4.23
C LEU A 249 7.00 1.28 5.58
N SER A 250 6.19 0.47 6.26
CA SER A 250 6.50 0.04 7.63
C SER A 250 7.43 -1.17 7.68
N LYS A 251 8.73 -0.92 7.89
CA LYS A 251 9.66 -1.96 8.34
C LYS A 251 9.26 -2.43 9.73
N ASP A 252 9.45 -3.71 10.02
CA ASP A 252 9.17 -4.23 11.36
C ASP A 252 10.11 -3.58 12.38
N ARG A 253 9.60 -3.40 13.60
CA ARG A 253 10.35 -2.77 14.68
C ARG A 253 11.59 -3.62 14.99
N SER A 254 12.69 -2.97 15.32
CA SER A 254 13.88 -3.66 15.85
C SER A 254 14.13 -3.27 17.30
N MET A 255 14.96 -4.09 17.94
CA MET A 255 15.50 -3.90 19.27
C MET A 255 16.95 -4.35 19.27
N LEU A 256 17.71 -3.85 20.24
CA LEU A 256 19.13 -4.18 20.37
C LEU A 256 19.32 -5.20 21.49
N GLN A 257 19.93 -6.33 21.16
CA GLN A 257 20.30 -7.40 22.08
C GLN A 257 21.72 -7.17 22.60
N PHE A 258 21.85 -7.22 23.91
CA PHE A 258 23.12 -7.32 24.61
C PHE A 258 23.36 -8.79 24.93
N SER A 259 24.37 -9.37 24.30
CA SER A 259 24.65 -10.80 24.35
C SER A 259 24.96 -11.27 25.77
N THR A 260 24.45 -12.45 26.14
CA THR A 260 24.72 -13.09 27.44
C THR A 260 26.20 -13.46 27.54
N GLY A 261 26.86 -13.06 28.63
CA GLY A 261 28.28 -13.33 28.86
C GLY A 261 29.26 -12.49 28.03
N GLY A 262 28.77 -11.50 27.26
CA GLY A 262 29.59 -10.64 26.37
C GLY A 262 29.93 -9.26 26.95
N ASN A 263 30.77 -8.50 26.23
CA ASN A 263 31.19 -7.14 26.59
C ASN A 263 30.31 -6.11 25.89
N ALA A 264 29.00 -6.33 25.88
CA ALA A 264 28.09 -5.55 25.05
C ALA A 264 27.94 -4.12 25.58
N TYR A 265 28.29 -3.10 24.80
CA TYR A 265 28.04 -1.70 25.19
C TYR A 265 27.90 -0.78 23.98
N ILE A 266 27.29 0.38 24.22
CA ILE A 266 27.19 1.48 23.28
C ILE A 266 28.04 2.63 23.82
N SER A 267 29.00 3.11 23.04
CA SER A 267 29.82 4.26 23.38
C SER A 267 29.13 5.56 22.95
N ILE A 268 28.63 6.34 23.90
CA ILE A 268 27.93 7.62 23.61
C ILE A 268 28.93 8.70 23.17
N ASN A 269 30.15 8.72 23.73
CA ASN A 269 31.19 9.69 23.38
C ASN A 269 32.45 9.00 22.87
N SER A 270 32.72 9.11 21.56
CA SER A 270 33.92 8.55 20.90
C SER A 270 35.04 9.57 20.67
N THR A 271 34.81 10.86 20.92
CA THR A 271 35.82 11.92 20.72
C THR A 271 36.48 12.26 22.06
N ASN A 272 37.78 12.61 22.05
CA ASN A 272 38.65 12.88 23.21
C ASN A 272 38.20 14.04 24.16
N GLN A 273 36.94 14.46 24.11
CA GLN A 273 36.34 15.30 25.13
C GLN A 273 35.94 14.40 26.32
N THR A 274 36.48 14.68 27.50
CA THR A 274 36.07 14.05 28.75
C THR A 274 34.56 14.04 28.86
N SER A 275 33.94 12.85 28.85
CA SER A 275 32.50 12.70 29.01
C SER A 275 32.08 13.32 30.35
N VAL A 276 31.22 14.33 30.28
CA VAL A 276 30.66 14.97 31.46
C VAL A 276 29.31 14.32 31.73
N ASP A 277 29.19 13.66 32.89
CA ASP A 277 27.90 13.17 33.39
C ASP A 277 26.93 14.35 33.50
N LEU A 278 25.65 14.11 33.18
CA LEU A 278 24.65 15.18 33.20
C LEU A 278 24.21 15.44 34.66
N PRO A 279 24.47 16.65 35.22
CA PRO A 279 24.08 16.95 36.59
C PRO A 279 22.55 17.12 36.71
N PRO A 280 21.94 16.88 37.89
CA PRO A 280 20.51 17.13 38.10
C PRO A 280 20.11 18.59 37.84
N PRO A 281 18.87 18.86 37.38
CA PRO A 281 17.78 17.90 37.20
C PRO A 281 17.87 17.10 35.90
N TRP A 282 17.57 15.80 35.96
CA TRP A 282 17.48 14.95 34.77
C TRP A 282 16.46 13.82 34.95
N THR A 283 15.98 13.30 33.81
CA THR A 283 15.18 12.06 33.74
C THR A 283 15.77 11.14 32.68
N ALA A 284 15.97 9.87 33.02
CA ALA A 284 16.44 8.84 32.11
C ALA A 284 15.40 7.72 32.03
N GLU A 285 14.91 7.45 30.81
CA GLU A 285 13.93 6.40 30.52
C GLU A 285 14.59 5.28 29.71
N PHE A 286 14.27 4.04 30.07
CA PHE A 286 14.77 2.83 29.41
C PHE A 286 13.61 1.85 29.22
N TYR A 287 13.42 1.31 28.02
CA TYR A 287 12.66 0.07 27.85
C TYR A 287 13.61 -1.11 27.79
N VAL A 288 13.44 -2.03 28.74
CA VAL A 288 14.40 -3.11 28.96
C VAL A 288 13.67 -4.43 29.16
N TRP A 289 14.18 -5.46 28.50
CA TRP A 289 13.78 -6.85 28.69
C TRP A 289 14.96 -7.61 29.28
N MET A 290 14.83 -8.09 30.52
CA MET A 290 15.85 -8.95 31.11
C MET A 290 15.70 -10.37 30.59
N VAL A 291 16.84 -11.01 30.36
CA VAL A 291 16.92 -12.41 29.92
C VAL A 291 16.22 -13.34 30.92
N ASP A 292 15.67 -14.42 30.39
CA ASP A 292 15.11 -15.55 31.13
C ASP A 292 16.05 -16.02 32.24
N ALA A 293 15.47 -16.41 33.38
CA ALA A 293 16.25 -16.90 34.53
C ALA A 293 17.14 -18.08 34.13
N ASP A 294 16.60 -19.01 33.33
CA ASP A 294 17.25 -20.22 32.86
C ASP A 294 18.47 -19.90 31.98
N GLU A 295 18.31 -19.02 30.99
CA GLU A 295 19.40 -18.58 30.10
C GLU A 295 20.52 -17.87 30.89
N GLU A 296 20.18 -17.04 31.89
CA GLU A 296 21.19 -16.39 32.72
C GLU A 296 21.93 -17.40 33.63
N ILE A 297 21.22 -18.35 34.25
CA ILE A 297 21.82 -19.41 35.07
C ILE A 297 22.79 -20.23 34.23
N LEU A 298 22.39 -20.64 33.02
CA LEU A 298 23.26 -21.40 32.12
C LEU A 298 24.48 -20.59 31.68
N SER A 299 24.32 -19.30 31.41
CA SER A 299 25.43 -18.39 31.10
C SER A 299 26.41 -18.24 32.27
N LEU A 300 25.89 -18.03 33.49
CA LEU A 300 26.68 -17.94 34.72
C LEU A 300 27.47 -19.22 34.97
N HIS A 301 26.80 -20.36 34.81
CA HIS A 301 27.41 -21.67 34.94
C HIS A 301 28.51 -21.87 33.88
N LYS A 302 28.24 -21.53 32.61
CA LYS A 302 29.24 -21.63 31.53
C LYS A 302 30.49 -20.79 31.82
N SER A 303 30.31 -19.52 32.19
CA SER A 303 31.44 -18.65 32.57
C SER A 303 32.22 -19.20 33.77
N SER A 304 31.54 -19.87 34.71
CA SER A 304 32.19 -20.54 35.84
C SER A 304 33.03 -21.75 35.39
N LEU A 305 32.58 -22.51 34.39
CA LEU A 305 33.36 -23.60 33.80
C LEU A 305 34.62 -23.09 33.07
N GLU A 306 34.48 -22.00 32.31
CA GLU A 306 35.61 -21.35 31.62
C GLU A 306 36.66 -20.86 32.62
N LEU A 307 36.23 -20.26 33.73
CA LEU A 307 37.13 -19.86 34.82
C LEU A 307 37.73 -21.07 35.56
N MET A 308 37.02 -22.19 35.64
CA MET A 308 37.55 -23.41 36.25
C MET A 308 38.70 -24.00 35.41
N GLU A 309 38.65 -23.84 34.08
CA GLU A 309 39.79 -24.19 33.20
C GLU A 309 41.03 -23.36 33.56
N ILE A 310 40.87 -22.06 33.77
CA ILE A 310 41.94 -21.14 34.21
C ILE A 310 42.50 -21.59 35.56
N VAL A 311 41.64 -21.93 36.53
CA VAL A 311 42.08 -22.45 37.84
C VAL A 311 42.89 -23.74 37.67
N ALA A 312 42.41 -24.70 36.87
CA ALA A 312 43.08 -25.98 36.68
C ALA A 312 44.46 -25.83 36.01
N VAL A 313 44.54 -25.03 34.95
CA VAL A 313 45.79 -24.75 34.21
C VAL A 313 46.79 -24.04 35.12
N HIS A 314 46.41 -22.92 35.73
CA HIS A 314 47.34 -22.16 36.57
C HIS A 314 47.70 -22.90 37.85
N THR A 315 46.87 -23.79 38.39
CA THR A 315 47.25 -24.63 39.54
C THR A 315 48.41 -25.56 39.17
N ARG A 316 48.38 -26.15 37.98
CA ARG A 316 49.49 -26.97 37.46
C ARG A 316 50.74 -26.12 37.21
N GLU A 317 50.60 -24.95 36.58
CA GLU A 317 51.72 -24.03 36.37
C GLU A 317 52.32 -23.54 37.69
N ASN A 318 51.49 -23.24 38.69
CA ASN A 318 51.93 -22.86 40.02
C ASN A 318 52.80 -23.95 40.64
N ALA A 319 52.37 -25.21 40.55
CA ALA A 319 53.17 -26.34 41.01
C ALA A 319 54.52 -26.46 40.27
N GLN A 320 54.54 -26.22 38.95
CA GLN A 320 55.79 -26.17 38.19
C GLN A 320 56.70 -25.03 38.65
N TRP A 321 56.17 -23.81 38.82
CA TRP A 321 56.94 -22.69 39.34
C TRP A 321 57.45 -22.93 40.77
N GLN A 322 56.65 -23.60 41.60
CA GLN A 322 57.05 -24.01 42.95
C GLN A 322 58.25 -24.97 42.89
N THR A 323 58.20 -26.00 42.03
CA THR A 323 59.34 -26.91 41.85
C THR A 323 60.59 -26.19 41.31
N LYS A 324 60.44 -25.22 40.40
CA LYS A 324 61.55 -24.38 39.92
C LYS A 324 62.15 -23.54 41.04
N SER A 325 61.33 -22.87 41.85
CA SER A 325 61.78 -22.10 43.01
C SER A 325 62.53 -22.98 44.02
N ASP A 326 62.00 -24.17 44.32
CA ASP A 326 62.63 -25.10 45.27
C ASP A 326 63.92 -25.72 44.72
N ASN A 327 63.99 -26.00 43.42
CA ASN A 327 65.23 -26.41 42.76
C ASN A 327 66.28 -25.30 42.78
N CYS A 328 65.89 -24.04 42.58
CA CYS A 328 66.79 -22.90 42.72
C CYS A 328 67.33 -22.77 44.16
N LYS A 329 66.47 -22.95 45.17
CA LYS A 329 66.89 -22.98 46.59
C LYS A 329 67.87 -24.12 46.88
N LYS A 330 67.68 -25.31 46.28
CA LYS A 330 68.60 -26.45 46.39
C LYS A 330 69.96 -26.14 45.75
N LYS A 331 69.97 -25.67 44.49
CA LYS A 331 71.20 -25.23 43.79
C LYS A 331 71.95 -24.14 44.56
N LEU A 332 71.22 -23.21 45.19
CA LEU A 332 71.82 -22.16 46.02
C LEU A 332 72.51 -22.73 47.27
N LYS A 333 71.91 -23.73 47.92
CA LYS A 333 72.54 -24.45 49.05
C LYS A 333 73.79 -25.20 48.60
N GLU A 334 73.77 -25.84 47.43
CA GLU A 334 74.92 -26.53 46.85
C GLU A 334 76.07 -25.57 46.49
N LEU A 335 75.76 -24.43 45.87
CA LEU A 335 76.76 -23.37 45.60
C LEU A 335 77.37 -22.82 46.88
N LYS A 336 76.56 -22.60 47.93
CA LYS A 336 77.07 -22.20 49.25
C LYS A 336 77.97 -23.27 49.88
N GLN A 337 77.64 -24.55 49.74
CA GLN A 337 78.47 -25.66 50.22
C GLN A 337 79.79 -25.79 49.42
N LYS A 338 79.75 -25.68 48.09
CA LYS A 338 80.95 -25.66 47.23
C LYS A 338 81.87 -24.48 47.56
N ARG A 339 81.30 -23.30 47.83
CA ARG A 339 82.05 -22.13 48.31
C ARG A 339 82.70 -22.38 49.68
N LYS A 340 82.03 -23.09 50.58
CA LYS A 340 82.55 -23.43 51.91
C LYS A 340 83.67 -24.49 51.85
N ARG A 341 83.57 -25.48 50.96
CA ARG A 341 84.60 -26.51 50.70
C ARG A 341 85.89 -25.92 50.07
N LYS A 342 85.77 -24.86 49.26
CA LYS A 342 86.92 -24.14 48.68
C LYS A 342 87.86 -23.51 49.73
N ASN A 343 87.37 -23.30 50.98
CA ASN A 343 88.19 -22.79 52.07
C ASN A 343 88.90 -23.88 52.91
N THR A 344 88.55 -25.17 52.73
CA THR A 344 89.05 -26.25 53.60
C THR A 344 89.89 -27.32 52.90
N ASP A 345 89.81 -27.49 51.58
CA ASP A 345 90.60 -28.50 50.84
C ASP A 345 91.40 -27.87 49.70
N LYS A 346 92.73 -28.08 49.72
CA LYS A 346 93.68 -27.62 48.68
C LYS A 346 94.08 -28.71 47.67
N THR A 347 93.45 -29.88 47.67
CA THR A 347 93.87 -30.99 46.80
C THR A 347 92.71 -31.60 46.00
N GLN A 348 92.83 -31.44 44.68
CA GLN A 348 92.27 -32.23 43.57
C GLN A 348 90.75 -32.46 43.52
N GLY A 349 90.08 -31.60 42.76
CA GLY A 349 88.81 -31.88 42.09
C GLY A 349 88.37 -30.64 41.29
N THR A 350 88.00 -30.81 40.02
CA THR A 350 87.57 -29.76 39.07
C THR A 350 86.90 -28.54 39.73
N HIS A 351 87.68 -27.48 39.96
CA HIS A 351 87.26 -26.28 40.67
C HIS A 351 86.76 -25.24 39.68
N LEU A 352 85.49 -24.84 39.79
CA LEU A 352 84.96 -23.66 39.10
C LEU A 352 85.71 -22.39 39.55
N SER A 353 86.03 -21.52 38.59
CA SER A 353 86.72 -20.25 38.81
C SER A 353 85.84 -19.30 39.65
N GLY A 354 86.43 -18.26 40.26
CA GLY A 354 85.66 -17.27 41.03
C GLY A 354 84.63 -16.52 40.19
N GLU A 355 84.93 -16.35 38.90
CA GLU A 355 84.09 -15.69 37.91
C GLU A 355 82.93 -16.58 37.44
N GLU A 356 83.20 -17.87 37.21
CA GLU A 356 82.17 -18.87 36.90
C GLU A 356 81.16 -19.03 38.04
N MET A 357 81.61 -18.97 39.31
CA MET A 357 80.71 -18.99 40.46
C MET A 357 79.86 -17.71 40.58
N ALA A 358 80.37 -16.57 40.15
CA ALA A 358 79.63 -15.30 40.16
C ALA A 358 78.56 -15.27 39.05
N ILE A 359 78.90 -15.75 37.85
CA ILE A 359 77.96 -15.90 36.73
C ILE A 359 76.86 -16.89 37.11
N ALA A 360 77.22 -18.09 37.60
CA ALA A 360 76.25 -19.08 38.04
C ALA A 360 75.34 -18.59 39.19
N ALA A 361 75.85 -17.74 40.08
CA ALA A 361 75.05 -17.14 41.14
C ALA A 361 74.08 -16.06 40.61
N LYS A 362 74.48 -15.32 39.57
CA LYS A 362 73.64 -14.31 38.92
C LYS A 362 72.52 -14.97 38.12
N GLU A 363 72.85 -15.96 37.29
CA GLU A 363 71.86 -16.76 36.55
C GLU A 363 70.86 -17.43 37.51
N LEU A 364 71.34 -18.00 38.62
CA LEU A 364 70.47 -18.60 39.62
C LEU A 364 69.55 -17.57 40.32
N ALA A 365 70.02 -16.33 40.50
CA ALA A 365 69.21 -15.26 41.08
C ALA A 365 68.14 -14.78 40.09
N GLU A 366 68.45 -14.70 38.79
CA GLU A 366 67.49 -14.40 37.74
C GLU A 366 66.45 -15.51 37.60
N ASP A 367 66.86 -16.78 37.57
CA ASP A 367 65.97 -17.95 37.56
C ASP A 367 65.04 -17.98 38.79
N PHE A 368 65.56 -17.66 39.97
CA PHE A 368 64.78 -17.59 41.20
C PHE A 368 63.75 -16.45 41.16
N ASN A 369 64.15 -15.25 40.70
CA ASN A 369 63.22 -14.13 40.54
C ASN A 369 62.12 -14.45 39.52
N ASN A 370 62.47 -15.07 38.40
CA ASN A 370 61.48 -15.49 37.41
C ASN A 370 60.50 -16.52 37.98
N ALA A 371 60.99 -17.47 38.78
CA ALA A 371 60.14 -18.46 39.43
C ALA A 371 59.22 -17.86 40.50
N GLU A 372 59.70 -16.92 41.32
CA GLU A 372 58.88 -16.22 42.31
C GLU A 372 57.85 -15.30 41.65
N ASN A 373 58.21 -14.58 40.58
CA ASN A 373 57.26 -13.77 39.81
C ASN A 373 56.15 -14.64 39.20
N GLY A 374 56.50 -15.78 38.58
CA GLY A 374 55.54 -16.73 38.06
C GLY A 374 54.62 -17.34 39.13
N LEU A 375 55.13 -17.58 40.35
CA LEU A 375 54.32 -18.00 41.50
C LEU A 375 53.30 -16.94 41.92
N VAL A 376 53.71 -15.67 41.99
CA VAL A 376 52.82 -14.56 42.38
C VAL A 376 51.72 -14.35 41.34
N GLU A 377 52.09 -14.34 40.06
CA GLU A 377 51.14 -14.16 38.94
C GLU A 377 50.11 -15.28 38.90
N THR A 378 50.55 -16.55 38.90
CA THR A 378 49.64 -17.70 38.88
C THR A 378 48.75 -17.77 40.14
N ARG A 379 49.25 -17.42 41.33
CA ARG A 379 48.41 -17.34 42.55
C ARG A 379 47.33 -16.27 42.44
N LYS A 380 47.69 -15.11 41.86
CA LYS A 380 46.75 -14.01 41.65
C LYS A 380 45.63 -14.41 40.70
N GLU A 381 45.97 -15.02 39.56
CA GLU A 381 44.99 -15.49 38.57
C GLU A 381 44.08 -16.59 39.14
N ILE A 382 44.63 -17.56 39.88
CA ILE A 382 43.82 -18.59 40.57
C ILE A 382 42.84 -17.93 41.54
N ALA A 383 43.31 -17.01 42.39
CA ALA A 383 42.46 -16.35 43.38
C ALA A 383 41.36 -15.49 42.72
N LEU A 384 41.68 -14.83 41.60
CA LEU A 384 40.69 -14.13 40.78
C LEU A 384 39.64 -15.09 40.26
N ALA A 385 40.05 -16.10 39.51
CA ALA A 385 39.13 -17.05 38.89
C ALA A 385 38.24 -17.76 39.93
N GLN A 386 38.79 -18.18 41.07
CA GLN A 386 38.02 -18.77 42.16
C GLN A 386 36.99 -17.82 42.76
N GLY A 387 37.34 -16.55 42.97
CA GLY A 387 36.40 -15.56 43.49
C GLY A 387 35.29 -15.20 42.50
N TRP A 388 35.59 -15.23 41.20
CA TRP A 388 34.58 -15.08 40.15
C TRP A 388 33.61 -16.25 40.09
N ILE A 389 34.13 -17.48 40.19
CA ILE A 389 33.32 -18.71 40.29
C ILE A 389 32.39 -18.63 41.49
N GLU A 390 32.89 -18.24 42.67
CA GLU A 390 32.07 -18.06 43.88
C GLU A 390 30.89 -17.12 43.60
N VAL A 391 31.16 -15.96 43.00
CA VAL A 391 30.12 -14.95 42.68
C VAL A 391 29.09 -15.51 41.70
N TYR A 392 29.53 -16.13 40.62
CA TYR A 392 28.62 -16.62 39.58
C TYR A 392 27.77 -17.80 40.03
N ILE A 393 28.34 -18.75 40.75
CA ILE A 393 27.63 -19.92 41.24
C ILE A 393 26.64 -19.56 42.35
N VAL A 394 27.02 -18.67 43.28
CA VAL A 394 26.11 -18.18 44.31
C VAL A 394 24.95 -17.39 43.70
N GLU A 395 25.21 -16.58 42.68
CA GLU A 395 24.16 -15.82 41.97
C GLU A 395 23.26 -16.73 41.14
N ALA A 396 23.81 -17.70 40.42
CA ALA A 396 23.03 -18.69 39.68
C ALA A 396 22.10 -19.47 40.63
N LYS A 397 22.60 -19.87 41.81
CA LYS A 397 21.78 -20.48 42.85
C LYS A 397 20.71 -19.52 43.37
N ARG A 398 21.02 -18.25 43.59
CA ARG A 398 20.04 -17.25 44.01
C ARG A 398 18.90 -17.14 43.00
N ILE A 399 19.22 -17.01 41.71
CA ILE A 399 18.22 -16.91 40.63
C ILE A 399 17.37 -18.19 40.58
N LEU A 400 17.98 -19.37 40.71
CA LEU A 400 17.26 -20.64 40.78
C LEU A 400 16.26 -20.67 41.94
N ASP A 401 16.70 -20.21 43.13
CA ASP A 401 15.88 -20.24 44.35
C ASP A 401 14.77 -19.16 44.35
N THR A 402 14.98 -18.01 43.68
CA THR A 402 14.02 -16.87 43.72
C THR A 402 13.15 -16.73 42.48
N ASP A 403 13.69 -16.96 41.29
CA ASP A 403 13.07 -16.57 40.01
C ASP A 403 12.49 -17.79 39.26
N VAL A 404 12.90 -19.02 39.61
CA VAL A 404 12.36 -20.27 39.04
C VAL A 404 11.37 -20.89 40.03
N ALA A 405 10.07 -20.64 39.82
CA ALA A 405 9.03 -21.04 40.78
C ALA A 405 8.54 -22.49 40.61
N ASP A 406 8.64 -23.05 39.41
CA ASP A 406 8.11 -24.38 39.07
C ASP A 406 9.18 -25.47 39.29
N GLU A 407 8.82 -26.53 40.00
CA GLU A 407 9.73 -27.66 40.29
C GLU A 407 10.08 -28.44 39.02
N ASP A 408 9.15 -28.56 38.06
CA ASP A 408 9.43 -29.22 36.78
C ASP A 408 10.41 -28.40 35.94
N ALA A 409 10.30 -27.07 35.98
CA ALA A 409 11.25 -26.16 35.33
C ALA A 409 12.65 -26.23 35.97
N LYS A 410 12.72 -26.27 37.32
CA LYS A 410 14.00 -26.49 38.02
C LYS A 410 14.66 -27.79 37.61
N GLN A 411 13.90 -28.88 37.53
CA GLN A 411 14.45 -30.18 37.15
C GLN A 411 14.94 -30.20 35.70
N THR A 412 14.22 -29.55 34.80
CA THR A 412 14.61 -29.37 33.39
C THR A 412 15.91 -28.56 33.30
N LEU A 413 16.03 -27.48 34.06
CA LEU A 413 17.21 -26.63 34.09
C LEU A 413 18.43 -27.34 34.70
N LEU A 414 18.25 -28.10 35.79
CA LEU A 414 19.31 -28.93 36.37
C LEU A 414 19.81 -29.97 35.36
N THR A 415 18.91 -30.55 34.57
CA THR A 415 19.29 -31.47 33.47
C THR A 415 20.09 -30.73 32.40
N ALA A 416 19.67 -29.52 32.00
CA ALA A 416 20.41 -28.70 31.05
C ALA A 416 21.81 -28.29 31.56
N ILE A 417 21.96 -28.03 32.85
CA ILE A 417 23.27 -27.79 33.49
C ILE A 417 24.16 -29.01 33.33
N VAL A 418 23.65 -30.21 33.64
CA VAL A 418 24.38 -31.49 33.49
C VAL A 418 24.84 -31.66 32.04
N ASP A 419 23.94 -31.50 31.07
CA ASP A 419 24.24 -31.61 29.64
C ASP A 419 25.29 -30.59 29.20
N GLN A 420 25.18 -29.33 29.65
CA GLN A 420 26.16 -28.29 29.36
C GLN A 420 27.55 -28.65 29.92
N THR A 421 27.63 -29.15 31.15
CA THR A 421 28.91 -29.64 31.71
C THR A 421 29.47 -30.78 30.89
N ALA A 422 28.65 -31.76 30.52
CA ALA A 422 29.09 -32.92 29.75
C ALA A 422 29.63 -32.49 28.39
N GLN A 423 28.94 -31.58 27.69
CA GLN A 423 29.39 -31.02 26.43
C GLN A 423 30.72 -30.26 26.60
N PHE A 424 30.82 -29.38 27.60
CA PHE A 424 32.03 -28.60 27.85
C PHE A 424 33.25 -29.49 28.16
N LEU A 425 33.07 -30.51 29.00
CA LEU A 425 34.13 -31.46 29.35
C LEU A 425 34.56 -32.31 28.15
N ASN A 426 33.64 -32.68 27.25
CA ASN A 426 33.96 -33.37 26.01
C ASN A 426 34.80 -32.51 25.05
N GLU A 427 34.49 -31.21 24.95
CA GLU A 427 35.24 -30.28 24.10
C GLU A 427 36.63 -29.94 24.68
N ARG A 428 36.78 -29.93 26.02
CA ARG A 428 38.00 -29.51 26.73
C ARG A 428 38.72 -30.68 27.40
N MET A 429 39.29 -31.58 26.60
CA MET A 429 40.01 -32.76 27.10
C MET A 429 41.18 -32.46 28.05
N LEU A 430 41.83 -31.29 27.91
CA LEU A 430 42.87 -30.86 28.86
C LEU A 430 42.31 -30.71 30.28
N LEU A 431 41.10 -30.16 30.42
CA LEU A 431 40.47 -29.94 31.71
C LEU A 431 40.17 -31.26 32.42
N VAL A 432 39.70 -32.27 31.67
CA VAL A 432 39.42 -33.62 32.18
C VAL A 432 40.67 -34.30 32.71
N GLN A 433 41.83 -34.07 32.07
CA GLN A 433 43.11 -34.62 32.52
C GLN A 433 43.66 -33.92 33.78
N LEU A 434 43.35 -32.64 33.97
CA LEU A 434 43.87 -31.83 35.07
C LEU A 434 43.02 -31.93 36.34
N LEU A 435 41.72 -32.15 36.22
CA LEU A 435 40.80 -32.17 37.37
C LEU A 435 40.49 -33.58 37.88
N PRO A 436 40.59 -33.81 39.21
CA PRO A 436 40.12 -35.04 39.84
C PRO A 436 38.65 -35.34 39.56
N GLU A 437 38.30 -36.63 39.54
CA GLU A 437 36.95 -37.13 39.27
C GLU A 437 35.89 -36.55 40.21
N SER A 438 36.25 -36.37 41.49
CA SER A 438 35.39 -35.74 42.51
C SER A 438 35.08 -34.27 42.26
N HIS A 439 36.01 -33.52 41.65
CA HIS A 439 35.76 -32.13 41.25
C HIS A 439 34.94 -32.08 39.97
N ARG A 440 35.12 -33.03 39.04
CA ARG A 440 34.34 -33.10 37.79
C ARG A 440 32.86 -33.34 38.06
N SER A 441 32.51 -34.23 38.99
CA SER A 441 31.10 -34.49 39.34
C SER A 441 30.43 -33.32 40.06
N LEU A 442 31.20 -32.46 40.73
CA LEU A 442 30.69 -31.25 41.37
C LEU A 442 30.25 -30.19 40.34
N LEU A 443 30.96 -30.08 39.21
CA LEU A 443 30.69 -29.05 38.20
C LEU A 443 29.27 -29.16 37.65
N SER A 444 28.72 -30.38 37.55
CA SER A 444 27.37 -30.64 37.04
C SER A 444 26.26 -30.43 38.08
N ASP A 445 26.60 -30.25 39.35
CA ASP A 445 25.63 -30.06 40.45
C ASP A 445 25.77 -28.65 41.03
N LEU A 446 24.93 -27.74 40.53
CA LEU A 446 24.93 -26.34 40.94
C LEU A 446 24.71 -26.16 42.45
N GLU A 447 23.87 -26.98 43.07
CA GLU A 447 23.61 -26.88 44.50
C GLU A 447 24.81 -27.33 45.33
N ALA A 448 25.40 -28.47 44.98
CA ALA A 448 26.58 -28.99 45.66
C ALA A 448 27.76 -28.01 45.50
N TRP A 449 27.94 -27.44 44.31
CA TRP A 449 28.97 -26.45 44.05
C TRP A 449 28.76 -25.18 44.89
N ALA A 450 27.54 -24.65 44.95
CA ALA A 450 27.22 -23.49 45.78
C ALA A 450 27.35 -23.76 47.29
N LYS A 451 27.07 -24.98 47.74
CA LYS A 451 27.24 -25.41 49.15
C LYS A 451 28.69 -25.32 49.62
N GLN A 452 29.67 -25.48 48.72
CA GLN A 452 31.09 -25.30 49.06
C GLN A 452 31.43 -23.86 49.49
N PHE A 453 30.69 -22.87 48.97
CA PHE A 453 30.92 -21.46 49.28
C PHE A 453 30.11 -20.96 50.48
N THR A 454 28.97 -21.58 50.78
CA THR A 454 28.03 -21.15 51.84
C THR A 454 28.33 -21.75 53.22
N SER A 455 29.25 -22.70 53.33
CA SER A 455 29.51 -23.51 54.53
C SER A 455 30.68 -23.01 55.41
N LYS A 456 30.67 -21.74 55.85
CA LYS A 456 31.40 -21.33 57.07
C LYS A 456 30.61 -20.27 57.83
N ILE A 457 29.86 -20.66 58.86
CA ILE A 457 29.44 -19.74 59.93
C ILE A 457 30.72 -19.34 60.67
N PRO A 458 31.18 -18.07 60.57
CA PRO A 458 32.43 -17.69 61.21
C PRO A 458 32.23 -17.65 62.73
N THR A 459 33.13 -18.31 63.45
CA THR A 459 33.19 -18.23 64.92
C THR A 459 33.44 -16.78 65.36
N LYS A 460 33.22 -16.45 66.64
CA LYS A 460 33.54 -15.10 67.16
C LYS A 460 35.02 -14.74 66.97
N GLU A 461 35.91 -15.74 67.00
CA GLU A 461 37.35 -15.59 66.74
C GLU A 461 37.62 -15.32 65.26
N ASP A 462 36.97 -16.04 64.34
CA ASP A 462 37.06 -15.79 62.89
C ASP A 462 36.56 -14.39 62.50
N LYS A 463 35.53 -13.87 63.19
CA LYS A 463 35.02 -12.51 62.96
C LYS A 463 36.01 -11.44 63.42
N ALA A 464 36.66 -11.64 64.57
CA ALA A 464 37.66 -10.71 65.10
C ALA A 464 38.94 -10.74 64.26
N GLU A 465 39.37 -11.91 63.79
CA GLU A 465 40.50 -12.08 62.89
C GLU A 465 40.21 -11.47 61.50
N ARG A 466 39.02 -11.71 60.94
CA ARG A 466 38.56 -11.03 59.71
C ARG A 466 38.54 -9.50 59.85
N GLN A 467 38.04 -8.97 60.96
CA GLN A 467 38.04 -7.52 61.19
C GLN A 467 39.45 -6.92 61.23
N ARG A 468 40.41 -7.63 61.86
CA ARG A 468 41.81 -7.22 61.88
C ARG A 468 42.43 -7.27 60.49
N LYS A 469 42.24 -8.38 59.74
CA LYS A 469 42.71 -8.53 58.36
C LYS A 469 42.12 -7.47 57.43
N VAL A 470 40.82 -7.15 57.54
CA VAL A 470 40.14 -6.10 56.76
C VAL A 470 40.64 -4.70 57.10
N ALA A 471 40.85 -4.39 58.38
CA ALA A 471 41.42 -3.09 58.79
C ALA A 471 42.85 -2.92 58.28
N GLU A 472 43.66 -3.98 58.31
CA GLU A 472 45.01 -3.99 57.78
C GLU A 472 45.03 -3.88 56.25
N GLN A 473 44.13 -4.59 55.56
CA GLN A 473 43.91 -4.50 54.12
C GLN A 473 43.54 -3.07 53.69
N ASN A 474 42.56 -2.44 54.34
CA ASN A 474 42.14 -1.07 54.03
C ASN A 474 43.28 -0.06 54.24
N ASN A 475 44.10 -0.24 55.28
CA ASN A 475 45.27 0.59 55.52
C ASN A 475 46.34 0.42 54.43
N LEU A 476 46.54 -0.80 53.93
CA LEU A 476 47.48 -1.08 52.85
C LEU A 476 46.97 -0.54 51.50
N LEU A 477 45.68 -0.68 51.20
CA LEU A 477 45.07 -0.10 50.00
C LEU A 477 45.16 1.42 49.97
N LYS A 478 44.96 2.07 51.13
CA LYS A 478 45.16 3.52 51.27
C LYS A 478 46.61 3.94 51.01
N LYS A 479 47.58 3.19 51.54
CA LYS A 479 49.01 3.44 51.25
C LYS A 479 49.35 3.22 49.79
N ARG A 480 48.76 2.20 49.16
CA ARG A 480 48.93 1.90 47.73
C ARG A 480 48.44 3.06 46.87
N SER A 481 47.23 3.57 47.14
CA SER A 481 46.67 4.70 46.38
C SER A 481 47.44 6.01 46.61
N GLU A 482 47.94 6.24 47.82
CA GLU A 482 48.85 7.36 48.12
C GLU A 482 50.13 7.29 47.27
N PHE A 483 50.78 6.12 47.17
CA PHE A 483 51.97 5.96 46.33
C PHE A 483 51.67 5.99 44.83
N GLN A 484 50.52 5.45 44.41
CA GLN A 484 50.06 5.51 43.02
C GLN A 484 49.82 6.96 42.58
N SER A 485 49.15 7.76 43.41
CA SER A 485 48.92 9.18 43.13
C SER A 485 50.23 10.00 43.14
N GLN A 486 51.19 9.64 44.00
CA GLN A 486 52.53 10.26 43.98
C GLN A 486 53.34 9.88 42.74
N LEU A 487 53.15 8.66 42.20
CA LEU A 487 53.75 8.21 40.95
C LEU A 487 53.17 8.97 39.74
N GLU A 488 51.85 9.12 39.70
CA GLU A 488 51.13 9.82 38.63
C GLU A 488 51.37 11.34 38.63
N ALA A 489 51.74 11.92 39.78
CA ALA A 489 52.05 13.34 39.93
C ALA A 489 53.49 13.72 39.58
N LEU A 490 54.34 12.75 39.20
CA LEU A 490 55.73 13.02 38.80
C LEU A 490 55.78 13.72 37.43
N ASP A 491 56.52 14.82 37.35
CA ASP A 491 56.78 15.55 36.11
C ASP A 491 57.84 14.80 35.27
N PRO A 492 57.53 14.38 34.03
CA PRO A 492 58.48 13.65 33.18
C PRO A 492 59.79 14.38 32.87
N GLU A 493 59.81 15.71 32.97
CA GLU A 493 60.97 16.56 32.63
C GLU A 493 61.96 16.75 33.81
N ASP A 494 61.61 16.31 35.04
CA ASP A 494 62.46 16.45 36.23
C ASP A 494 63.53 15.33 36.29
N PRO A 495 64.84 15.64 36.39
CA PRO A 495 65.92 14.66 36.57
C PRO A 495 65.75 13.73 37.77
N GLU A 496 65.03 14.15 38.83
CA GLU A 496 64.76 13.30 40.00
C GLU A 496 63.59 12.32 39.80
N SER A 497 62.74 12.53 38.77
CA SER A 497 61.55 11.71 38.53
C SER A 497 61.87 10.25 38.27
N GLN A 498 62.93 9.89 37.55
CA GLN A 498 63.31 8.48 37.35
C GLN A 498 63.69 7.78 38.68
N ARG A 499 64.30 8.51 39.61
CA ARG A 499 64.70 7.96 40.91
C ARG A 499 63.48 7.80 41.81
N LEU A 500 62.57 8.78 41.82
CA LEU A 500 61.32 8.74 42.57
C LEU A 500 60.35 7.69 42.01
N GLN A 501 60.26 7.55 40.69
CA GLN A 501 59.48 6.53 40.01
C GLN A 501 59.89 5.13 40.47
N ARG A 502 61.19 4.79 40.37
CA ARG A 502 61.74 3.51 40.83
C ARG A 502 61.55 3.27 42.33
N ARG A 503 61.42 4.33 43.13
CA ARG A 503 61.15 4.26 44.57
C ARG A 503 59.68 3.95 44.83
N TYR A 504 58.77 4.70 44.21
CA TYR A 504 57.33 4.50 44.36
C TYR A 504 56.89 3.14 43.81
N GLU A 505 57.38 2.71 42.65
CA GLU A 505 57.15 1.37 42.10
C GLU A 505 57.59 0.26 43.09
N ARG A 506 58.74 0.45 43.76
CA ARG A 506 59.22 -0.46 44.80
C ARG A 506 58.34 -0.47 46.04
N GLU A 507 57.87 0.68 46.50
CA GLU A 507 56.98 0.77 47.66
C GLU A 507 55.60 0.19 47.34
N ILE A 508 55.07 0.44 46.14
CA ILE A 508 53.85 -0.20 45.62
C ILE A 508 54.02 -1.73 45.60
N SER A 509 55.15 -2.23 45.07
CA SER A 509 55.44 -3.68 45.05
C SER A 509 55.50 -4.29 46.46
N LYS A 510 56.04 -3.58 47.45
CA LYS A 510 56.07 -4.03 48.85
C LYS A 510 54.68 -4.04 49.48
N VAL A 511 53.86 -3.04 49.17
CA VAL A 511 52.48 -2.96 49.64
C VAL A 511 51.64 -4.07 49.01
N ASP A 512 51.81 -4.32 47.71
CA ASP A 512 51.16 -5.41 46.98
C ASP A 512 51.58 -6.79 47.53
N ALA A 513 52.86 -6.98 47.85
CA ALA A 513 53.34 -8.20 48.51
C ALA A 513 52.70 -8.40 49.89
N LYS A 514 52.52 -7.34 50.69
CA LYS A 514 51.83 -7.45 51.99
C LYS A 514 50.32 -7.69 51.84
N LEU A 515 49.68 -7.04 50.87
CA LEU A 515 48.28 -7.28 50.54
C LEU A 515 48.06 -8.75 50.16
N SER A 516 48.99 -9.35 49.41
CA SER A 516 48.91 -10.77 49.01
C SER A 516 48.99 -11.75 50.18
N LEU A 517 49.58 -11.36 51.32
CA LEU A 517 49.71 -12.18 52.53
C LEU A 517 48.50 -12.05 53.47
N ILE A 518 47.80 -10.91 53.44
CA ILE A 518 46.71 -10.58 54.37
C ILE A 518 45.34 -10.93 53.79
N SER A 519 45.17 -10.82 52.46
CA SER A 519 43.95 -11.28 51.83
C SER A 519 43.98 -12.81 51.72
N ASP A 520 43.13 -13.49 52.47
CA ASP A 520 42.62 -14.80 52.03
C ASP A 520 41.91 -14.56 50.70
N SER A 521 42.66 -14.67 49.59
CA SER A 521 42.18 -14.87 48.22
C SER A 521 40.89 -14.13 47.82
N LYS A 522 40.78 -12.83 48.11
CA LYS A 522 39.79 -11.96 47.44
C LYS A 522 40.53 -10.76 46.85
N PRO A 523 40.95 -10.87 45.57
CA PRO A 523 41.50 -9.77 44.80
C PRO A 523 40.69 -8.48 44.95
N THR A 524 41.38 -7.33 44.99
CA THR A 524 40.76 -5.99 45.04
C THR A 524 39.72 -5.75 43.96
N GLN A 525 39.91 -6.35 42.79
CA GLN A 525 38.96 -6.34 41.68
C GLN A 525 37.59 -6.98 42.01
N LEU A 526 37.53 -7.88 43.00
CA LEU A 526 36.28 -8.45 43.52
C LEU A 526 35.66 -7.61 44.65
N LEU A 527 36.46 -6.75 45.29
CA LEU A 527 36.01 -5.83 46.36
C LEU A 527 35.44 -4.52 45.80
N GLU A 528 35.75 -4.16 44.56
CA GLU A 528 35.25 -2.97 43.85
C GLU A 528 33.85 -3.16 43.22
N ARG A 529 33.27 -4.36 43.29
CA ARG A 529 32.08 -4.72 42.50
C ARG A 529 30.79 -4.25 43.14
N CYS A 530 30.05 -3.43 42.37
CA CYS A 530 28.83 -2.75 42.78
C CYS A 530 27.57 -3.15 41.98
N GLY A 531 27.60 -4.22 41.17
CA GLY A 531 26.40 -4.80 40.53
C GLY A 531 26.64 -5.47 39.18
N ARG A 532 25.72 -6.36 38.76
CA ARG A 532 25.55 -6.91 37.41
C ARG A 532 24.47 -6.15 36.66
N HIS A 533 24.32 -6.41 35.36
CA HIS A 533 23.35 -5.73 34.50
C HIS A 533 23.49 -4.20 34.54
N ILE A 534 24.70 -3.69 34.32
CA ILE A 534 24.95 -2.25 34.22
C ILE A 534 24.35 -1.72 32.93
N ILE A 535 23.34 -0.85 33.04
CA ILE A 535 22.67 -0.26 31.88
C ILE A 535 23.28 1.06 31.45
N ALA A 536 23.90 1.82 32.37
CA ALA A 536 24.53 3.09 32.06
C ALA A 536 25.75 3.30 32.96
N SER A 537 26.88 3.67 32.36
CA SER A 537 28.16 3.79 33.06
C SER A 537 28.96 5.02 32.63
N SER A 538 29.82 5.47 33.54
CA SER A 538 30.80 6.53 33.36
C SER A 538 32.02 6.26 34.25
N VAL A 539 33.01 7.14 34.19
CA VAL A 539 34.21 7.05 35.06
C VAL A 539 33.84 7.22 36.54
N LYS A 540 32.74 7.92 36.85
CA LYS A 540 32.37 8.28 38.23
C LYS A 540 31.14 7.53 38.73
N ASN A 541 30.09 7.50 37.93
CA ASN A 541 28.75 7.06 38.31
C ASN A 541 28.31 5.87 37.44
N VAL A 542 27.55 4.95 38.01
CA VAL A 542 27.00 3.79 37.29
C VAL A 542 25.60 3.45 37.79
N ILE A 543 24.77 2.95 36.89
CA ILE A 543 23.43 2.42 37.15
C ILE A 543 23.41 0.92 36.83
N SER A 544 23.09 0.11 37.83
CA SER A 544 22.94 -1.34 37.73
C SER A 544 21.52 -1.76 38.08
N PHE A 545 20.96 -2.69 37.30
CA PHE A 545 19.64 -3.26 37.58
C PHE A 545 19.65 -4.43 38.56
N VAL A 546 20.78 -5.13 38.69
CA VAL A 546 20.90 -6.31 39.53
C VAL A 546 22.17 -6.19 40.37
N SER A 547 22.03 -5.72 41.60
CA SER A 547 23.16 -5.63 42.54
C SER A 547 22.84 -6.20 43.92
N GLY A 548 23.91 -6.63 44.60
CA GLY A 548 23.86 -7.23 45.93
C GLY A 548 23.19 -8.62 45.99
N PRO A 549 23.10 -9.22 47.18
CA PRO A 549 22.56 -10.58 47.39
C PRO A 549 21.05 -10.67 47.11
N LYS A 550 20.40 -9.53 46.90
CA LYS A 550 18.98 -9.44 46.60
C LYS A 550 18.72 -9.05 45.14
N GLY A 551 19.72 -8.82 44.29
CA GLY A 551 19.50 -8.45 42.88
C GLY A 551 18.61 -7.22 42.71
N GLU A 552 18.89 -6.15 43.47
CA GLU A 552 18.10 -4.92 43.48
C GLU A 552 18.73 -3.84 42.59
N ILE A 553 17.92 -2.88 42.15
CA ILE A 553 18.39 -1.73 41.36
C ILE A 553 19.21 -0.78 42.25
N VAL A 554 20.42 -0.46 41.80
CA VAL A 554 21.41 0.30 42.56
C VAL A 554 22.11 1.36 41.70
N PHE A 555 22.32 2.53 42.30
CA PHE A 555 23.27 3.53 41.81
C PHE A 555 24.54 3.48 42.65
N TYR A 556 25.70 3.49 42.00
CA TYR A 556 26.98 3.47 42.70
C TYR A 556 28.00 4.41 42.09
N ARG A 557 28.80 5.02 42.96
CA ARG A 557 29.89 5.93 42.59
C ARG A 557 31.24 5.24 42.81
N LEU A 558 32.00 5.08 41.72
CA LEU A 558 33.28 4.38 41.67
C LEU A 558 34.45 5.16 42.32
N SER A 559 34.41 6.50 42.33
CA SER A 559 35.53 7.34 42.79
C SER A 559 35.10 8.56 43.63
N GLY A 560 35.69 8.71 44.82
CA GLY A 560 35.52 9.85 45.75
C GLY A 560 35.82 9.53 47.22
N LYS A 561 35.97 10.56 48.08
CA LYS A 561 36.24 10.44 49.54
C LYS A 561 35.20 9.63 50.35
N ALA A 562 34.08 9.26 49.71
CA ALA A 562 33.13 8.27 50.20
C ALA A 562 32.46 7.59 49.00
N ALA A 563 32.81 6.33 48.73
CA ALA A 563 32.01 5.48 47.86
C ALA A 563 30.57 5.50 48.40
N ARG A 564 29.59 5.77 47.53
CA ARG A 564 28.19 5.90 47.93
C ARG A 564 27.34 5.03 47.01
N GLU A 565 26.62 4.11 47.64
CA GLU A 565 25.64 3.23 47.03
C GLU A 565 24.24 3.72 47.42
N VAL A 566 23.33 3.79 46.44
CA VAL A 566 21.91 4.06 46.67
C VAL A 566 21.12 2.90 46.12
N ASN A 567 20.57 2.09 47.03
CA ASN A 567 19.74 0.95 46.71
C ASN A 567 18.25 1.33 46.77
N PHE A 568 17.52 1.05 45.68
CA PHE A 568 16.11 1.37 45.56
C PHE A 568 15.18 0.31 46.16
N GLN A 569 15.70 -0.87 46.52
CA GLN A 569 14.97 -2.04 47.06
C GLN A 569 13.85 -2.51 46.12
N VAL A 570 14.10 -2.39 44.82
CA VAL A 570 13.18 -2.76 43.75
C VAL A 570 13.91 -3.74 42.84
N ARG A 571 13.21 -4.80 42.45
CA ARG A 571 13.65 -5.77 41.46
C ARG A 571 12.90 -5.57 40.16
N MET A 572 13.55 -5.89 39.05
CA MET A 572 12.92 -5.93 37.74
C MET A 572 12.30 -7.30 37.48
N GLU A 573 11.16 -7.31 36.83
CA GLU A 573 10.53 -8.55 36.38
C GLU A 573 11.24 -9.07 35.13
N ARG A 574 11.54 -10.38 35.10
CA ARG A 574 12.09 -11.08 33.92
C ARG A 574 11.00 -11.41 32.91
N ASN A 575 11.39 -11.74 31.69
CA ASN A 575 10.49 -12.23 30.63
C ASN A 575 9.35 -11.28 30.27
N ARG A 576 9.59 -9.97 30.42
CA ARG A 576 8.70 -8.92 29.96
C ARG A 576 9.44 -7.60 29.73
N TRP A 577 8.84 -6.74 28.92
CA TRP A 577 9.28 -5.36 28.79
C TRP A 577 8.97 -4.58 30.07
N ASN A 578 10.00 -3.93 30.61
CA ASN A 578 9.90 -3.00 31.73
C ASN A 578 10.21 -1.59 31.23
N HIS A 579 9.34 -0.63 31.55
CA HIS A 579 9.63 0.79 31.41
C HIS A 579 10.27 1.28 32.71
N VAL A 580 11.59 1.46 32.71
CA VAL A 580 12.35 1.91 33.88
C VAL A 580 12.66 3.38 33.70
N VAL A 581 12.23 4.22 34.66
CA VAL A 581 12.50 5.65 34.62
C VAL A 581 13.16 6.08 35.92
N PHE A 582 14.33 6.70 35.78
CA PHE A 582 15.03 7.35 36.87
C PHE A 582 14.89 8.85 36.72
N SER A 583 14.52 9.54 37.80
CA SER A 583 14.49 11.00 37.87
C SER A 583 15.35 11.46 39.03
N ALA A 584 16.29 12.37 38.77
CA ALA A 584 17.12 12.98 39.80
C ALA A 584 16.81 14.47 39.88
N GLY A 585 16.34 14.91 41.04
CA GLY A 585 16.20 16.31 41.40
C GLY A 585 17.44 16.84 42.14
N SER A 586 17.29 17.99 42.80
CA SER A 586 18.39 18.63 43.53
C SER A 586 18.78 17.92 44.83
N LYS A 587 17.91 17.07 45.39
CA LYS A 587 18.13 16.32 46.65
C LYS A 587 17.51 14.92 46.68
N GLU A 588 16.75 14.55 45.64
CA GLU A 588 15.97 13.33 45.60
C GLU A 588 16.21 12.55 44.31
N LEU A 589 16.16 11.22 44.43
CA LEU A 589 16.23 10.25 43.35
C LEU A 589 14.95 9.43 43.39
N SER A 590 14.21 9.41 42.28
CA SER A 590 12.97 8.67 42.13
C SER A 590 13.11 7.60 41.07
N LEU A 591 12.61 6.41 41.37
CA LEU A 591 12.51 5.28 40.45
C LEU A 591 11.05 5.01 40.15
N PHE A 592 10.70 5.05 38.87
CA PHE A 592 9.41 4.62 38.36
C PHE A 592 9.60 3.33 37.56
N LEU A 593 8.69 2.37 37.75
CA LEU A 593 8.65 1.13 37.00
C LEU A 593 7.26 0.97 36.40
N ASN A 594 7.18 0.79 35.08
CA ASN A 594 5.94 0.63 34.32
C ASN A 594 4.92 1.77 34.55
N GLY A 595 5.44 3.00 34.69
CA GLY A 595 4.63 4.21 34.90
C GLY A 595 4.20 4.47 36.35
N GLU A 596 4.61 3.65 37.31
CA GLU A 596 4.31 3.81 38.74
C GLU A 596 5.56 4.20 39.54
N LEU A 597 5.44 5.11 40.50
CA LEU A 597 6.53 5.43 41.44
C LEU A 597 6.76 4.25 42.40
N LYS A 598 7.93 3.62 42.34
CA LYS A 598 8.27 2.48 43.21
C LYS A 598 9.12 2.88 44.41
N ALA A 599 10.05 3.82 44.24
CA ALA A 599 10.94 4.23 45.30
C ALA A 599 11.39 5.68 45.16
N THR A 600 11.60 6.34 46.29
CA THR A 600 12.29 7.64 46.39
C THR A 600 13.40 7.53 47.42
N ARG A 601 14.56 8.10 47.11
CA ARG A 601 15.77 8.06 47.95
C ARG A 601 16.38 9.46 48.02
N SER A 602 16.98 9.80 49.16
CA SER A 602 17.72 11.05 49.31
C SER A 602 19.11 10.93 48.70
N GLY A 603 19.46 11.83 47.79
CA GLY A 603 20.76 11.81 47.13
C GLY A 603 20.81 12.75 45.94
N VAL A 604 22.02 13.05 45.49
CA VAL A 604 22.30 13.78 44.25
C VAL A 604 23.24 12.91 43.45
N PHE A 605 22.85 12.61 42.22
CA PHE A 605 23.58 11.71 41.34
C PHE A 605 23.57 12.29 39.94
N ASP A 606 24.72 12.34 39.30
CA ASP A 606 24.81 12.76 37.90
C ASP A 606 24.47 11.54 37.04
N LEU A 607 23.76 11.75 35.93
CA LEU A 607 23.43 10.68 35.00
C LEU A 607 24.71 10.26 34.27
N PRO A 608 25.14 8.99 34.34
CA PRO A 608 26.27 8.51 33.57
C PRO A 608 26.02 8.60 32.06
N MET A 609 26.90 9.33 31.36
CA MET A 609 26.76 9.63 29.92
C MET A 609 27.88 9.05 29.05
N SER A 610 28.76 8.19 29.57
CA SER A 610 29.85 7.61 28.77
C SER A 610 29.37 6.47 27.88
N SER A 611 28.63 5.53 28.47
CA SER A 611 28.17 4.33 27.77
C SER A 611 26.83 3.83 28.28
N ILE A 612 26.05 3.27 27.36
CA ILE A 612 24.92 2.38 27.68
C ILE A 612 25.50 0.96 27.72
N GLY A 613 25.32 0.25 28.83
CA GLY A 613 26.13 -0.94 29.13
C GLY A 613 27.42 -0.59 29.88
N THR A 614 28.39 -1.50 29.86
CA THR A 614 29.75 -1.24 30.33
C THR A 614 30.78 -1.96 29.46
N LYS A 615 32.00 -1.41 29.40
CA LYS A 615 33.16 -2.06 28.77
C LYS A 615 33.66 -3.24 29.60
N GLU A 616 33.38 -3.24 30.90
CA GLU A 616 33.80 -4.27 31.83
C GLU A 616 33.00 -5.56 31.62
N LYS A 617 33.67 -6.58 31.08
CA LYS A 617 33.12 -7.84 30.57
C LYS A 617 32.04 -8.46 31.45
N THR A 618 32.32 -8.49 32.74
CA THR A 618 31.61 -9.32 33.72
C THR A 618 30.41 -8.63 34.39
N GLU A 619 30.16 -7.36 34.05
CA GLU A 619 29.11 -6.53 34.66
C GLU A 619 28.13 -5.97 33.63
N SER A 620 28.35 -6.26 32.35
CA SER A 620 27.52 -5.74 31.27
C SER A 620 26.05 -6.12 31.42
N PHE A 621 25.19 -5.24 30.92
CA PHE A 621 23.78 -5.53 30.73
C PHE A 621 23.60 -6.74 29.81
N GLN A 622 22.71 -7.64 30.21
CA GLN A 622 22.32 -8.80 29.41
C GLN A 622 20.81 -8.74 29.23
N GLY A 623 20.36 -8.74 27.98
CA GLY A 623 18.95 -8.60 27.64
C GLY A 623 18.74 -7.79 26.38
N PHE A 624 17.54 -7.25 26.25
CA PHE A 624 17.16 -6.46 25.08
C PHE A 624 16.77 -5.07 25.54
N ILE A 625 17.16 -4.08 24.74
CA ILE A 625 16.79 -2.69 24.99
C ILE A 625 16.01 -2.13 23.80
N GLN A 626 15.11 -1.22 24.14
CA GLN A 626 14.38 -0.39 23.20
C GLN A 626 14.26 1.01 23.81
N GLU A 627 14.11 2.05 22.98
CA GLU A 627 13.69 3.40 23.41
C GLU A 627 14.40 3.94 24.67
N ILE A 628 15.64 4.39 24.52
CA ILE A 628 16.36 5.10 25.59
C ILE A 628 16.22 6.60 25.39
N ARG A 629 15.80 7.32 26.44
CA ARG A 629 15.55 8.76 26.39
C ARG A 629 16.18 9.45 27.60
N TYR A 630 17.03 10.44 27.35
CA TYR A 630 17.65 11.26 28.38
C TYR A 630 17.14 12.70 28.28
N TRP A 631 16.72 13.25 29.42
CA TRP A 631 16.13 14.57 29.54
C TRP A 631 16.90 15.41 30.57
N ASN A 632 17.05 16.71 30.34
CA ASN A 632 17.62 17.68 31.29
C ASN A 632 16.55 18.33 32.19
N GLU A 633 15.49 17.60 32.51
CA GLU A 633 14.41 18.03 33.39
C GLU A 633 13.88 16.84 34.19
N CYS A 634 13.25 17.10 35.35
CA CYS A 634 12.47 16.09 36.07
C CYS A 634 11.06 16.02 35.48
N ARG A 635 10.71 14.91 34.83
CA ARG A 635 9.39 14.72 34.21
C ARG A 635 8.35 14.33 35.25
N SER A 636 7.12 14.81 35.07
CA SER A 636 5.99 14.42 35.92
C SER A 636 5.53 12.99 35.64
N ILE A 637 4.89 12.34 36.61
CA ILE A 637 4.34 10.99 36.43
C ILE A 637 3.33 10.92 35.27
N GLN A 638 2.54 11.99 35.06
CA GLN A 638 1.61 12.10 33.94
C GLN A 638 2.35 12.14 32.59
N GLN A 639 3.44 12.91 32.51
CA GLN A 639 4.29 12.96 31.33
C GLN A 639 4.98 11.62 31.04
N ILE A 640 5.38 10.89 32.09
CA ILE A 640 5.97 9.55 31.96
C ILE A 640 4.93 8.55 31.45
N GLN A 641 3.73 8.53 32.03
CA GLN A 641 2.65 7.62 31.62
C GLN A 641 2.12 7.91 30.21
N GLN A 642 1.96 9.19 29.84
CA GLN A 642 1.45 9.57 28.53
C GLN A 642 2.48 9.37 27.40
N ASN A 643 3.75 9.68 27.67
CA ASN A 643 4.78 9.65 26.64
C ASN A 643 5.57 8.34 26.58
N GLY A 644 5.55 7.51 27.63
CA GLY A 644 6.31 6.26 27.68
C GLY A 644 6.02 5.37 26.48
N ALA A 645 4.74 5.09 26.21
CA ALA A 645 4.31 4.20 25.12
C ALA A 645 4.07 4.90 23.76
N SER A 646 4.44 6.18 23.61
CA SER A 646 4.20 6.94 22.37
C SER A 646 5.49 7.36 21.68
N ILE A 647 5.38 7.63 20.38
CA ILE A 647 6.46 8.21 19.57
C ILE A 647 6.64 9.68 19.96
N LEU A 648 7.87 10.09 20.23
CA LEU A 648 8.17 11.48 20.57
C LEU A 648 8.28 12.34 19.31
N HIS A 649 7.58 13.48 19.32
CA HIS A 649 7.81 14.54 18.34
C HIS A 649 9.03 15.37 18.77
N VAL A 650 10.23 14.92 18.39
CA VAL A 650 11.52 15.50 18.79
C VAL A 650 11.55 17.03 18.69
N ALA A 651 10.99 17.61 17.62
CA ALA A 651 10.94 19.07 17.42
C ALA A 651 10.20 19.85 18.53
N LYS A 652 9.33 19.19 19.30
CA LYS A 652 8.60 19.78 20.44
C LYS A 652 9.30 19.57 21.79
N CYS A 653 10.35 18.75 21.83
CA CYS A 653 11.00 18.28 23.05
C CYS A 653 12.32 19.04 23.29
N LYS A 654 12.24 20.26 23.82
CA LYS A 654 13.42 21.14 24.02
C LYS A 654 14.42 20.61 25.07
N SER A 655 13.94 19.86 26.05
CA SER A 655 14.69 19.30 27.17
C SER A 655 15.34 17.94 26.86
N LEU A 656 15.12 17.40 25.67
CA LEU A 656 15.65 16.09 25.26
C LEU A 656 17.14 16.21 24.92
N VAL A 657 17.97 15.43 25.62
CA VAL A 657 19.44 15.42 25.50
C VAL A 657 19.91 14.27 24.62
N GLY A 658 19.21 13.13 24.65
CA GLY A 658 19.51 11.97 23.80
C GLY A 658 18.30 11.07 23.64
N TYR A 659 18.12 10.51 22.45
CA TYR A 659 17.02 9.62 22.12
C TYR A 659 17.44 8.52 21.15
N TRP A 660 17.57 7.30 21.65
CA TRP A 660 17.92 6.12 20.85
C TRP A 660 16.71 5.19 20.71
N THR A 661 16.20 5.04 19.49
CA THR A 661 15.05 4.18 19.21
C THR A 661 15.44 2.74 18.89
N PHE A 662 16.70 2.51 18.45
CA PHE A 662 17.18 1.21 17.99
C PHE A 662 16.33 0.67 16.82
N GLU A 663 16.15 1.48 15.79
CA GLU A 663 15.37 1.13 14.59
C GLU A 663 16.23 0.84 13.35
N GLU A 664 17.53 1.03 13.45
CA GLU A 664 18.51 0.86 12.37
C GLU A 664 18.45 -0.56 11.81
N GLY A 665 18.33 -1.56 12.70
CA GLY A 665 18.05 -2.96 12.36
C GLY A 665 19.26 -3.73 11.81
N MET A 666 20.41 -3.07 11.66
CA MET A 666 21.67 -3.67 11.25
C MET A 666 22.85 -2.70 11.47
N GLY A 667 24.07 -3.25 11.49
CA GLY A 667 25.33 -2.50 11.61
C GLY A 667 25.72 -2.20 13.06
N ASP A 668 26.86 -1.52 13.24
CA ASP A 668 27.47 -1.33 14.57
C ASP A 668 27.32 0.10 15.08
N LEU A 669 26.33 0.84 14.56
CA LEU A 669 26.11 2.25 14.90
C LEU A 669 24.64 2.50 15.23
N VAL A 670 24.41 3.37 16.21
CA VAL A 670 23.08 3.87 16.58
C VAL A 670 23.05 5.38 16.56
N ASP A 671 21.94 5.92 16.05
CA ASP A 671 21.72 7.35 15.89
C ASP A 671 20.95 7.94 17.07
N ASP A 672 21.38 9.12 17.49
CA ASP A 672 20.59 9.96 18.39
C ASP A 672 19.52 10.72 17.59
N MET A 673 18.26 10.34 17.77
CA MET A 673 17.11 10.98 17.13
C MET A 673 16.88 12.42 17.62
N ALA A 674 17.47 12.83 18.75
CA ALA A 674 17.46 14.22 19.21
C ALA A 674 18.46 15.11 18.44
N LEU A 675 19.38 14.50 17.69
CA LEU A 675 20.46 15.17 16.94
C LEU A 675 21.31 16.10 17.83
N LYS A 676 21.52 15.71 19.09
CA LYS A 676 22.32 16.43 20.08
C LYS A 676 23.68 15.78 20.32
N LEU A 677 23.74 14.46 20.17
CA LEU A 677 24.93 13.66 20.38
C LEU A 677 25.44 13.10 19.04
N PRO A 678 26.76 12.84 18.92
CA PRO A 678 27.29 12.14 17.76
C PRO A 678 26.71 10.72 17.68
N ARG A 679 26.78 10.14 16.49
CA ARG A 679 26.44 8.73 16.27
C ARG A 679 27.29 7.84 17.18
N SER A 680 26.64 6.93 17.90
CA SER A 680 27.28 6.08 18.90
C SER A 680 27.64 4.72 18.30
N SER A 681 28.80 4.18 18.67
CA SER A 681 29.23 2.84 18.23
C SER A 681 28.77 1.76 19.21
N CYS A 682 28.29 0.67 18.66
CA CYS A 682 27.87 -0.54 19.36
C CYS A 682 28.97 -1.59 19.31
N PHE A 683 29.17 -2.29 20.42
CA PHE A 683 30.15 -3.38 20.55
C PHE A 683 29.46 -4.60 21.12
N ASP A 684 29.71 -5.79 20.55
CA ASP A 684 29.17 -7.08 20.98
C ASP A 684 27.62 -7.15 21.16
N THR A 685 26.89 -6.30 20.41
CA THR A 685 25.43 -6.27 20.36
C THR A 685 24.89 -6.87 19.08
N ASN A 686 23.69 -7.46 19.13
CA ASN A 686 23.00 -8.01 17.95
C ASN A 686 21.66 -7.31 17.71
N TRP A 687 21.26 -7.21 16.45
CA TRP A 687 19.94 -6.69 16.08
C TRP A 687 18.92 -7.81 16.06
N VAL A 688 17.76 -7.57 16.68
CA VAL A 688 16.60 -8.46 16.60
C VAL A 688 15.41 -7.68 16.06
N ILE A 689 14.72 -8.26 15.08
CA ILE A 689 13.62 -7.61 14.35
C ILE A 689 12.33 -8.38 14.65
N TYR A 690 11.20 -7.67 14.78
CA TYR A 690 9.86 -8.24 15.00
C TYR A 690 9.24 -8.81 13.71
N ASP A 691 10.05 -9.40 12.82
CA ASP A 691 9.66 -9.91 11.50
C ASP A 691 9.12 -11.35 11.56
N THR A 692 9.64 -12.18 12.47
CA THR A 692 9.21 -13.58 12.62
C THR A 692 8.13 -13.77 13.71
N PRO A 693 7.22 -14.75 13.54
CA PRO A 693 6.23 -15.10 14.58
C PRO A 693 6.87 -15.51 15.90
N GLU A 694 8.04 -16.15 15.88
CA GLU A 694 8.75 -16.62 17.08
C GLU A 694 9.19 -15.43 17.94
N VAL A 695 9.76 -14.39 17.32
CA VAL A 695 10.16 -13.15 18.03
C VAL A 695 8.91 -12.44 18.58
N ARG A 696 7.85 -12.30 17.78
CA ARG A 696 6.60 -11.66 18.24
C ARG A 696 5.92 -12.44 19.37
N LYS A 697 6.03 -13.77 19.38
CA LYS A 697 5.52 -14.62 20.46
C LYS A 697 6.35 -14.49 21.73
N ARG A 698 7.68 -14.41 21.60
CA ARG A 698 8.59 -14.22 22.75
C ARG A 698 8.43 -12.85 23.40
N PHE A 699 8.42 -11.76 22.62
CA PHE A 699 8.46 -10.40 23.14
C PHE A 699 7.11 -9.67 23.18
N GLY A 700 6.08 -10.22 22.52
CA GLY A 700 4.75 -9.60 22.45
C GLY A 700 4.68 -8.39 21.51
N ILE A 701 3.86 -7.39 21.87
CA ILE A 701 3.85 -6.12 21.12
C ILE A 701 5.07 -5.30 21.58
N PRO A 702 5.83 -4.69 20.64
CA PRO A 702 6.87 -3.75 21.00
C PRO A 702 6.33 -2.62 21.91
N PRO A 703 7.07 -2.14 22.92
CA PRO A 703 6.56 -1.19 23.90
C PRO A 703 6.11 0.16 23.32
N THR A 704 6.72 0.56 22.21
CA THR A 704 6.33 1.75 21.44
C THR A 704 6.12 1.39 19.98
N PRO A 705 5.23 2.11 19.27
CA PRO A 705 5.17 2.06 17.80
C PRO A 705 6.49 2.52 17.18
N SER A 706 6.71 2.18 15.90
CA SER A 706 7.92 2.57 15.21
C SER A 706 8.01 4.08 15.00
N LEU A 707 9.18 4.71 15.21
CA LEU A 707 9.41 6.12 14.92
C LEU A 707 9.21 6.40 13.42
N ARG A 708 9.57 5.44 12.56
CA ARG A 708 9.28 5.48 11.10
C ARG A 708 7.79 5.60 10.80
N ASP A 709 6.94 5.11 11.69
CA ASP A 709 5.50 5.15 11.54
C ASP A 709 4.87 6.45 12.06
N GLN A 710 5.66 7.44 12.51
CA GLN A 710 5.13 8.68 13.12
C GLN A 710 4.19 9.48 12.21
N THR A 711 4.38 9.38 10.89
CA THR A 711 3.53 10.05 9.89
C THR A 711 2.36 9.20 9.44
N CYS A 712 2.27 7.94 9.87
CA CYS A 712 1.26 6.98 9.45
C CYS A 712 -0.04 7.11 10.25
N CYS A 713 -1.12 6.58 9.69
CA CYS A 713 -2.42 6.57 10.36
C CYS A 713 -2.40 5.64 11.58
N LEU A 714 -2.64 6.19 12.78
CA LEU A 714 -2.77 5.42 14.02
C LEU A 714 -3.80 4.28 13.92
N VAL A 715 -4.87 4.47 13.14
CA VAL A 715 -5.88 3.43 12.90
C VAL A 715 -5.27 2.29 12.07
N ASN A 716 -4.53 2.60 11.00
CA ASN A 716 -3.86 1.59 10.18
C ASN A 716 -2.73 0.89 10.94
N GLN A 717 -2.00 1.60 11.80
CA GLN A 717 -1.01 0.99 12.70
C GLN A 717 -1.65 -0.09 13.59
N LYS A 718 -2.78 0.24 14.23
CA LYS A 718 -3.55 -0.73 15.05
C LYS A 718 -4.06 -1.90 14.21
N LEU A 719 -4.61 -1.64 13.02
CA LEU A 719 -5.08 -2.69 12.11
C LEU A 719 -3.93 -3.61 11.65
N LYS A 720 -2.72 -3.10 11.41
CA LYS A 720 -1.53 -3.94 11.09
C LYS A 720 -1.21 -4.88 12.23
N LEU A 721 -1.14 -4.37 13.47
CA LEU A 721 -0.86 -5.20 14.65
C LEU A 721 -1.92 -6.28 14.85
N LEU A 722 -3.21 -5.95 14.65
CA LEU A 722 -4.30 -6.92 14.70
C LEU A 722 -4.20 -7.97 13.59
N ALA A 723 -3.89 -7.56 12.36
CA ALA A 723 -3.71 -8.46 11.23
C ALA A 723 -2.47 -9.35 11.40
N GLN A 724 -1.36 -8.82 11.95
CA GLN A 724 -0.17 -9.60 12.31
C GLN A 724 -0.51 -10.67 13.35
N ARG A 725 -1.19 -10.28 14.44
CA ARG A 725 -1.65 -11.24 15.46
C ARG A 725 -2.59 -12.31 14.91
N ALA A 726 -3.48 -11.96 13.98
CA ALA A 726 -4.35 -12.93 13.32
C ALA A 726 -3.55 -13.95 12.50
N ARG A 727 -2.55 -13.49 11.74
CA ARG A 727 -1.64 -14.37 10.98
C ARG A 727 -0.77 -15.24 11.88
N ASP A 728 -0.26 -14.70 12.97
CA ASP A 728 0.54 -15.46 13.93
C ASP A 728 -0.32 -16.57 14.56
N ARG A 729 -1.58 -16.26 14.89
CA ARG A 729 -2.55 -17.24 15.40
C ARG A 729 -2.90 -18.33 14.39
N GLU A 730 -2.89 -18.03 13.09
CA GLU A 730 -3.08 -19.02 12.03
C GLU A 730 -1.94 -20.05 11.97
N LEU A 731 -0.73 -19.64 12.37
CA LEU A 731 0.46 -20.50 12.44
C LEU A 731 0.58 -21.24 13.78
N ASP A 732 -0.15 -20.84 14.81
CA ASP A 732 -0.14 -21.52 16.10
C ASP A 732 -0.51 -23.00 15.93
N VAL A 733 0.32 -23.87 16.50
CA VAL A 733 0.09 -25.30 16.54
C VAL A 733 -0.95 -25.59 17.62
N VAL A 734 -2.09 -26.13 17.22
CA VAL A 734 -3.19 -26.48 18.12
C VAL A 734 -3.45 -27.99 18.06
N PRO A 735 -3.81 -28.62 19.20
CA PRO A 735 -4.17 -30.02 19.20
C PRO A 735 -5.45 -30.24 18.38
N CYS A 736 -5.54 -31.38 17.71
CA CYS A 736 -6.75 -31.75 16.99
C CYS A 736 -7.96 -31.84 17.93
N ARG A 737 -9.03 -31.09 17.63
CA ARG A 737 -10.30 -31.12 18.40
C ARG A 737 -11.02 -32.49 18.38
N GLN A 738 -10.65 -33.37 17.47
CA GLN A 738 -11.16 -34.75 17.42
C GLN A 738 -10.25 -35.73 18.19
N HIS A 739 -9.23 -35.21 18.90
CA HIS A 739 -8.32 -35.93 19.78
C HIS A 739 -7.54 -37.07 19.11
N CYS A 740 -7.15 -36.91 17.84
CA CYS A 740 -6.28 -37.87 17.14
C CYS A 740 -4.79 -37.70 17.47
N GLU A 741 -4.46 -37.05 18.59
CA GLU A 741 -3.09 -36.78 19.10
C GLU A 741 -2.15 -35.97 18.19
N GLN A 742 -2.59 -35.59 17.00
CA GLN A 742 -1.82 -34.73 16.10
C GLN A 742 -2.00 -33.25 16.45
N ALA A 743 -0.87 -32.53 16.47
CA ALA A 743 -0.81 -31.10 16.62
C ALA A 743 -0.65 -30.46 15.23
N VAL A 744 -1.57 -29.57 14.85
CA VAL A 744 -1.67 -29.03 13.48
C VAL A 744 -1.74 -27.51 13.56
N ALA A 745 -1.17 -26.80 12.59
CA ALA A 745 -1.34 -25.35 12.49
C ALA A 745 -2.82 -24.99 12.44
N TYR A 746 -3.23 -23.93 13.15
CA TYR A 746 -4.63 -23.54 13.28
C TYR A 746 -5.32 -23.33 11.91
N ARG A 747 -4.62 -22.74 10.94
CA ARG A 747 -5.12 -22.56 9.57
C ARG A 747 -5.44 -23.88 8.86
N ASP A 748 -4.70 -24.93 9.19
CA ASP A 748 -4.78 -26.25 8.56
C ASP A 748 -5.72 -27.19 9.35
N LEU A 749 -6.19 -26.78 10.53
CA LEU A 749 -7.04 -27.59 11.41
C LEU A 749 -8.33 -28.05 10.73
N GLU A 750 -9.00 -27.17 9.97
CA GLU A 750 -10.24 -27.51 9.27
C GLU A 750 -10.00 -28.49 8.12
N ARG A 751 -8.90 -28.32 7.38
CA ARG A 751 -8.46 -29.28 6.35
C ARG A 751 -8.11 -30.62 7.00
N HIS A 752 -7.39 -30.61 8.11
CA HIS A 752 -7.05 -31.80 8.87
C HIS A 752 -8.32 -32.57 9.28
N HIS A 753 -9.32 -31.90 9.88
CA HIS A 753 -10.59 -32.54 10.26
C HIS A 753 -11.36 -33.15 9.08
N ARG A 754 -11.26 -32.57 7.89
CA ARG A 754 -11.99 -33.04 6.70
C ARG A 754 -11.29 -34.16 5.94
N VAL A 755 -9.96 -34.13 5.86
CA VAL A 755 -9.21 -35.00 4.93
C VAL A 755 -8.26 -35.95 5.64
N GLU A 756 -7.52 -35.46 6.64
CA GLU A 756 -6.34 -36.16 7.17
C GLU A 756 -6.66 -36.89 8.49
N CYS A 757 -7.57 -36.36 9.30
CA CYS A 757 -7.87 -36.89 10.63
C CYS A 757 -8.41 -38.32 10.55
N VAL A 758 -7.85 -39.20 11.39
CA VAL A 758 -8.25 -40.61 11.53
C VAL A 758 -9.65 -40.76 12.12
N HIS A 759 -10.09 -39.77 12.89
CA HIS A 759 -11.41 -39.74 13.52
C HIS A 759 -12.46 -38.95 12.72
N ARG A 760 -12.13 -38.53 11.49
CA ARG A 760 -13.09 -37.86 10.60
C ARG A 760 -14.28 -38.75 10.29
N LEU A 761 -15.45 -38.16 10.13
CA LEU A 761 -16.66 -38.86 9.71
C LEU A 761 -16.64 -39.03 8.19
N VAL A 762 -16.73 -40.28 7.74
CA VAL A 762 -16.84 -40.66 6.33
C VAL A 762 -18.14 -41.42 6.09
N VAL A 763 -18.64 -41.33 4.86
CA VAL A 763 -19.77 -42.14 4.39
C VAL A 763 -19.22 -43.38 3.68
N CYS A 764 -19.93 -44.49 3.78
CA CYS A 764 -19.55 -45.71 3.08
C CYS A 764 -19.41 -45.50 1.56
N LYS A 765 -18.36 -46.08 0.96
CA LYS A 765 -18.07 -45.98 -0.47
C LYS A 765 -18.98 -46.87 -1.34
N GLU A 766 -19.63 -47.87 -0.75
CA GLU A 766 -20.46 -48.81 -1.50
C GLU A 766 -21.80 -48.16 -1.88
N VAL A 767 -22.14 -48.25 -3.17
CA VAL A 767 -23.37 -47.67 -3.71
C VAL A 767 -24.58 -48.30 -3.03
N GLY A 768 -25.39 -47.47 -2.38
CA GLY A 768 -26.58 -47.91 -1.64
C GLY A 768 -26.31 -48.34 -0.19
N CYS A 769 -25.18 -47.96 0.40
CA CYS A 769 -24.96 -47.97 1.84
C CYS A 769 -24.90 -46.52 2.38
N GLU A 770 -25.84 -46.13 3.25
CA GLU A 770 -25.94 -44.77 3.80
C GLU A 770 -25.22 -44.60 5.15
N ALA A 771 -24.46 -45.61 5.58
CA ALA A 771 -23.81 -45.59 6.89
C ALA A 771 -22.68 -44.53 6.93
N SER A 772 -22.72 -43.69 7.98
CA SER A 772 -21.64 -42.78 8.35
C SER A 772 -20.87 -43.32 9.56
N TYR A 773 -19.54 -43.31 9.50
CA TYR A 773 -18.68 -43.82 10.58
C TYR A 773 -17.36 -43.05 10.64
N ARG A 774 -16.61 -43.19 11.75
CA ARG A 774 -15.24 -42.67 11.84
C ARG A 774 -14.34 -43.45 10.90
N PHE A 775 -13.44 -42.77 10.18
CA PHE A 775 -12.53 -43.40 9.23
C PHE A 775 -11.71 -44.56 9.83
N SER A 776 -11.29 -44.45 11.09
CA SER A 776 -10.66 -45.56 11.84
C SER A 776 -11.44 -46.88 11.82
N ASN A 777 -12.76 -46.80 11.71
CA ASN A 777 -13.68 -47.93 11.75
C ASN A 777 -14.10 -48.41 10.36
N GLU A 778 -13.53 -47.86 9.27
CA GLU A 778 -13.87 -48.23 7.88
C GLU A 778 -13.68 -49.72 7.65
N ALA A 779 -12.53 -50.26 8.04
CA ALA A 779 -12.22 -51.68 7.86
C ALA A 779 -13.17 -52.59 8.66
N GLU A 780 -13.60 -52.17 9.85
CA GLU A 780 -14.58 -52.92 10.66
C GLU A 780 -15.97 -52.89 10.01
N HIS A 781 -16.40 -51.70 9.56
CA HIS A 781 -17.68 -51.53 8.87
C HIS A 781 -17.75 -52.39 7.60
N LEU A 782 -16.75 -52.32 6.73
CA LEU A 782 -16.73 -53.08 5.48
C LEU A 782 -16.76 -54.60 5.73
N ARG A 783 -16.03 -55.09 6.74
CA ARG A 783 -15.97 -56.52 7.05
C ARG A 783 -17.19 -57.09 7.76
N THR A 784 -17.94 -56.30 8.52
CA THR A 784 -18.98 -56.85 9.41
C THR A 784 -20.35 -56.19 9.32
N LYS A 785 -20.42 -54.92 8.90
CA LYS A 785 -21.67 -54.12 8.95
C LYS A 785 -22.18 -53.71 7.57
N CYS A 786 -21.32 -53.67 6.55
CA CYS A 786 -21.70 -53.27 5.20
C CYS A 786 -22.27 -54.45 4.41
N GLU A 787 -23.59 -54.64 4.43
CA GLU A 787 -24.27 -55.70 3.68
C GLU A 787 -23.95 -55.66 2.18
N ARG A 788 -23.82 -54.45 1.60
CA ARG A 788 -23.47 -54.26 0.19
C ARG A 788 -22.07 -54.79 -0.13
N HIS A 789 -21.09 -54.49 0.72
CA HIS A 789 -19.71 -54.96 0.56
C HIS A 789 -19.63 -56.48 0.69
N LEU A 790 -20.29 -57.03 1.72
CA LEU A 790 -20.34 -58.47 1.95
C LEU A 790 -21.00 -59.24 0.80
N LEU A 791 -22.11 -58.71 0.25
CA LEU A 791 -22.76 -59.29 -0.92
C LEU A 791 -21.84 -59.27 -2.14
N ARG A 792 -21.13 -58.17 -2.36
CA ARG A 792 -20.16 -58.05 -3.46
C ARG A 792 -19.03 -59.07 -3.31
N ASP A 793 -18.44 -59.20 -2.13
CA ASP A 793 -17.39 -60.18 -1.84
C ASP A 793 -17.88 -61.61 -2.05
N GLU A 794 -19.11 -61.93 -1.64
CA GLU A 794 -19.74 -63.22 -1.86
C GLU A 794 -19.97 -63.50 -3.35
N LEU A 795 -20.41 -62.50 -4.13
CA LEU A 795 -20.58 -62.63 -5.58
C LEU A 795 -19.25 -62.87 -6.28
N VAL A 796 -18.18 -62.17 -5.87
CA VAL A 796 -16.82 -62.37 -6.38
C VAL A 796 -16.32 -63.77 -6.04
N ARG A 797 -16.51 -64.22 -4.78
CA ARG A 797 -16.15 -65.58 -4.35
C ARG A 797 -16.84 -66.64 -5.21
N ARG A 798 -18.17 -66.56 -5.36
CA ARG A 798 -18.95 -67.49 -6.20
C ARG A 798 -18.52 -67.47 -7.67
N TYR A 799 -18.16 -66.30 -8.18
CA TYR A 799 -17.65 -66.17 -9.54
C TYR A 799 -16.34 -66.95 -9.72
N HIS A 800 -15.42 -66.86 -8.77
CA HIS A 800 -14.17 -67.62 -8.77
C HIS A 800 -14.41 -69.12 -8.58
N GLU A 801 -15.25 -69.54 -7.63
CA GLU A 801 -15.58 -70.95 -7.38
C GLU A 801 -16.17 -71.66 -8.59
N ARG A 802 -17.01 -70.97 -9.38
CA ARG A 802 -17.60 -71.53 -10.61
C ARG A 802 -16.57 -71.73 -11.73
N ARG A 803 -15.50 -70.95 -11.72
CA ARG A 803 -14.42 -70.99 -12.72
C ARG A 803 -13.21 -71.80 -12.29
N GLU A 804 -13.19 -72.25 -11.03
CA GLU A 804 -12.15 -73.11 -10.51
C GLU A 804 -12.04 -74.41 -11.32
N LEU A 805 -10.82 -74.77 -11.71
CA LEU A 805 -10.53 -75.99 -12.46
C LEU A 805 -10.41 -77.16 -11.49
N VAL A 806 -11.42 -78.01 -11.49
CA VAL A 806 -11.52 -79.20 -10.64
C VAL A 806 -11.32 -80.46 -11.50
N GLU A 807 -10.74 -81.50 -10.91
CA GLU A 807 -10.60 -82.80 -11.57
C GLU A 807 -11.96 -83.45 -11.81
N CYS A 808 -12.10 -84.16 -12.94
CA CYS A 808 -13.33 -84.86 -13.28
C CYS A 808 -13.67 -85.94 -12.24
N VAL A 809 -14.92 -85.97 -11.77
CA VAL A 809 -15.42 -86.95 -10.78
C VAL A 809 -15.33 -88.40 -11.29
N LEU A 810 -15.33 -88.59 -12.61
CA LEU A 810 -15.17 -89.89 -13.27
C LEU A 810 -13.70 -90.23 -13.60
N ASN A 811 -12.73 -89.47 -13.09
CA ASN A 811 -11.29 -89.67 -13.22
C ASN A 811 -10.77 -89.80 -14.68
N CYS A 812 -11.33 -89.06 -15.64
CA CYS A 812 -10.89 -89.11 -17.04
C CYS A 812 -9.68 -88.21 -17.37
N SER A 813 -8.82 -87.94 -16.38
CA SER A 813 -7.61 -87.09 -16.41
C SER A 813 -7.75 -85.64 -16.89
N GLU A 814 -8.96 -85.16 -17.22
CA GLU A 814 -9.21 -83.77 -17.62
C GLU A 814 -9.57 -82.86 -16.42
N ARG A 815 -9.05 -81.61 -16.43
CA ARG A 815 -9.37 -80.57 -15.46
C ARG A 815 -10.37 -79.57 -16.04
N ILE A 816 -11.49 -79.39 -15.37
CA ILE A 816 -12.68 -78.76 -15.94
C ILE A 816 -13.18 -77.68 -15.01
N GLN A 817 -13.64 -76.57 -15.58
CA GLN A 817 -14.27 -75.52 -14.78
C GLN A 817 -15.48 -76.11 -14.07
N ARG A 818 -15.58 -75.93 -12.74
CA ARG A 818 -16.63 -76.54 -11.91
C ARG A 818 -18.03 -76.34 -12.50
N ARG A 819 -18.32 -75.18 -13.12
CA ARG A 819 -19.61 -74.89 -13.80
C ARG A 819 -19.97 -75.83 -14.95
N PHE A 820 -19.01 -76.48 -15.60
CA PHE A 820 -19.20 -77.39 -16.73
C PHE A 820 -19.05 -78.87 -16.34
N MET A 821 -18.81 -79.18 -15.07
CA MET A 821 -18.57 -80.55 -14.59
C MET A 821 -19.73 -81.50 -14.95
N THR A 822 -20.98 -81.04 -14.80
CA THR A 822 -22.16 -81.85 -15.12
C THR A 822 -22.24 -82.19 -16.62
N LEU A 823 -22.05 -81.20 -17.49
CA LEU A 823 -22.06 -81.39 -18.94
C LEU A 823 -20.98 -82.39 -19.35
N HIS A 824 -19.76 -82.19 -18.86
CA HIS A 824 -18.65 -83.07 -19.19
C HIS A 824 -18.91 -84.51 -18.75
N CYS A 825 -19.31 -84.76 -17.50
CA CYS A 825 -19.52 -86.12 -17.00
C CYS A 825 -20.60 -86.89 -17.79
N HIS A 826 -21.61 -86.20 -18.31
CA HIS A 826 -22.73 -86.86 -19.01
C HIS A 826 -22.49 -87.03 -20.51
N GLN A 827 -21.81 -86.09 -21.16
CA GLN A 827 -21.75 -86.05 -22.63
C GLN A 827 -20.35 -86.27 -23.19
N GLU A 828 -19.32 -85.75 -22.54
CA GLU A 828 -17.97 -85.64 -23.13
C GLU A 828 -16.98 -86.63 -22.51
N CYS A 829 -17.18 -87.00 -21.24
CA CYS A 829 -16.25 -87.82 -20.48
C CYS A 829 -16.00 -89.19 -21.14
N ALA A 830 -14.72 -89.55 -21.29
CA ALA A 830 -14.29 -90.84 -21.82
C ALA A 830 -14.67 -92.03 -20.92
N ASN A 831 -14.79 -91.79 -19.61
CA ASN A 831 -15.17 -92.77 -18.61
C ASN A 831 -16.68 -92.76 -18.30
N ARG A 832 -17.52 -92.10 -19.13
CA ARG A 832 -18.98 -92.17 -18.95
C ARG A 832 -19.48 -93.57 -19.31
N LEU A 833 -20.53 -94.03 -18.63
CA LEU A 833 -21.18 -95.31 -18.94
C LEU A 833 -22.11 -95.14 -20.14
N VAL A 834 -21.93 -95.98 -21.15
CA VAL A 834 -22.74 -96.01 -22.38
C VAL A 834 -23.28 -97.43 -22.58
N LYS A 835 -24.54 -97.54 -23.00
CA LYS A 835 -25.17 -98.84 -23.35
C LYS A 835 -24.71 -99.30 -24.72
N CYS A 836 -24.54 -100.61 -24.91
CA CYS A 836 -24.28 -101.20 -26.22
C CYS A 836 -25.41 -100.81 -27.22
N PRO A 837 -25.08 -100.38 -28.46
CA PRO A 837 -26.07 -100.04 -29.50
C PRO A 837 -27.02 -101.18 -29.89
N TRP A 838 -26.62 -102.44 -29.68
CA TRP A 838 -27.44 -103.61 -29.98
C TRP A 838 -28.29 -103.96 -28.74
N GLU A 839 -29.61 -103.75 -28.84
CA GLU A 839 -30.54 -103.88 -27.71
C GLU A 839 -30.55 -105.28 -27.09
N ASP A 840 -30.26 -106.32 -27.87
CA ASP A 840 -30.18 -107.72 -27.44
C ASP A 840 -28.90 -108.04 -26.64
N CYS A 841 -27.85 -107.21 -26.75
CA CYS A 841 -26.63 -107.37 -25.97
C CYS A 841 -26.77 -106.88 -24.52
N GLY A 842 -27.57 -105.82 -24.30
CA GLY A 842 -27.95 -105.30 -22.97
C GLY A 842 -26.82 -104.78 -22.07
N THR A 843 -25.55 -104.85 -22.48
CA THR A 843 -24.38 -104.54 -21.63
C THR A 843 -24.05 -103.04 -21.64
N THR A 844 -23.70 -102.50 -20.46
CA THR A 844 -23.17 -101.14 -20.30
C THR A 844 -21.66 -101.17 -20.14
N VAL A 845 -20.94 -100.40 -20.94
CA VAL A 845 -19.48 -100.30 -20.94
C VAL A 845 -19.04 -98.85 -20.83
N LEU A 846 -17.80 -98.60 -20.44
CA LEU A 846 -17.23 -97.26 -20.48
C LEU A 846 -17.13 -96.79 -21.95
N ALA A 847 -17.38 -95.51 -22.21
CA ALA A 847 -17.39 -94.98 -23.57
C ALA A 847 -16.08 -95.24 -24.34
N ASN A 848 -14.94 -95.19 -23.66
CA ASN A 848 -13.63 -95.52 -24.23
C ASN A 848 -13.41 -97.00 -24.55
N LEU A 849 -14.17 -97.92 -23.94
CA LEU A 849 -14.10 -99.37 -24.18
C LEU A 849 -15.19 -99.88 -25.14
N LEU A 850 -16.11 -99.01 -25.58
CA LEU A 850 -17.26 -99.40 -26.40
C LEU A 850 -16.86 -100.01 -27.75
N THR A 851 -15.82 -99.49 -28.39
CA THR A 851 -15.32 -100.03 -29.67
C THR A 851 -14.78 -101.44 -29.52
N GLY A 852 -13.94 -101.69 -28.51
CA GLY A 852 -13.43 -103.03 -28.21
C GLY A 852 -14.55 -104.02 -27.88
N HIS A 853 -15.53 -103.58 -27.07
CA HIS A 853 -16.72 -104.40 -26.80
C HIS A 853 -17.46 -104.78 -28.08
N LEU A 854 -17.71 -103.81 -28.98
CA LEU A 854 -18.39 -104.05 -30.24
C LEU A 854 -17.62 -104.98 -31.18
N GLU A 855 -16.29 -104.99 -31.16
CA GLU A 855 -15.46 -105.81 -32.03
C GLU A 855 -15.32 -107.25 -31.55
N SER A 856 -15.00 -107.47 -30.26
CA SER A 856 -14.57 -108.79 -29.77
C SER A 856 -15.43 -109.43 -28.68
N GLU A 857 -16.25 -108.66 -27.96
CA GLU A 857 -16.93 -109.15 -26.73
C GLU A 857 -18.46 -109.06 -26.79
N CYS A 858 -19.02 -108.51 -27.88
CA CYS A 858 -20.46 -108.34 -28.03
C CYS A 858 -21.16 -109.67 -28.36
N CYS A 859 -21.96 -110.17 -27.42
CA CYS A 859 -22.74 -111.41 -27.54
C CYS A 859 -24.08 -111.26 -28.27
N SER A 860 -24.26 -110.20 -29.07
CA SER A 860 -25.51 -109.95 -29.80
C SER A 860 -25.75 -111.00 -30.90
N GLU A 861 -26.86 -111.74 -30.79
CA GLU A 861 -27.29 -112.70 -31.82
C GLU A 861 -27.65 -111.98 -33.13
N THR A 862 -28.21 -110.77 -33.04
CA THR A 862 -28.53 -109.95 -34.23
C THR A 862 -27.27 -109.47 -34.95
N LYS A 863 -26.17 -109.18 -34.22
CA LYS A 863 -24.86 -108.90 -34.83
C LYS A 863 -24.30 -110.14 -35.53
N ALA A 864 -24.27 -111.29 -34.84
CA ALA A 864 -23.70 -112.53 -35.39
C ALA A 864 -24.44 -113.00 -36.65
N THR A 865 -25.78 -112.98 -36.63
CA THR A 865 -26.60 -113.31 -37.81
C THR A 865 -26.38 -112.33 -38.96
N ARG A 866 -26.22 -111.03 -38.67
CA ARG A 866 -25.89 -110.03 -39.70
C ARG A 866 -24.50 -110.27 -40.31
N GLU A 867 -23.50 -110.60 -39.50
CA GLU A 867 -22.15 -110.94 -39.98
C GLU A 867 -22.17 -112.22 -40.82
N GLU A 868 -22.92 -113.24 -40.40
CA GLU A 868 -23.09 -114.49 -41.14
C GLU A 868 -23.82 -114.27 -42.47
N MET A 869 -24.86 -113.43 -42.51
CA MET A 869 -25.53 -113.05 -43.77
C MET A 869 -24.58 -112.35 -44.74
N VAL A 870 -23.70 -111.48 -44.23
CA VAL A 870 -22.69 -110.79 -45.04
C VAL A 870 -21.65 -111.77 -45.57
N GLU A 871 -21.18 -112.71 -44.75
CA GLU A 871 -20.19 -113.72 -45.16
C GLU A 871 -20.79 -114.73 -46.15
N ASN A 872 -22.01 -115.21 -45.91
CA ASN A 872 -22.76 -116.02 -46.87
C ASN A 872 -23.00 -115.28 -48.19
N GLY A 873 -23.26 -113.96 -48.14
CA GLY A 873 -23.33 -113.10 -49.31
C GLY A 873 -22.01 -113.08 -50.11
N ARG A 874 -20.87 -112.97 -49.41
CA ARG A 874 -19.53 -113.00 -50.02
C ARG A 874 -19.19 -114.36 -50.64
N GLN A 875 -19.53 -115.46 -49.97
CA GLN A 875 -19.29 -116.82 -50.48
C GLN A 875 -20.12 -117.14 -51.72
N ARG A 876 -21.39 -116.71 -51.77
CA ARG A 876 -22.22 -116.82 -52.98
C ARG A 876 -21.63 -116.05 -54.15
N LEU A 877 -21.03 -114.88 -53.89
CA LEU A 877 -20.35 -114.06 -54.89
C LEU A 877 -19.12 -114.79 -55.46
N LYS A 878 -18.27 -115.36 -54.59
CA LYS A 878 -17.11 -116.17 -55.01
C LYS A 878 -17.51 -117.41 -55.80
N MET A 879 -18.54 -118.15 -55.39
CA MET A 879 -19.01 -119.33 -56.15
C MET A 879 -19.58 -118.96 -57.51
N LYS A 880 -20.18 -117.76 -57.65
CA LYS A 880 -20.65 -117.26 -58.93
C LYS A 880 -19.48 -116.94 -59.86
N GLU A 881 -18.42 -116.33 -59.34
CA GLU A 881 -17.17 -116.05 -60.07
C GLU A 881 -16.45 -117.35 -60.50
N GLU A 882 -16.43 -118.41 -59.67
CA GLU A 882 -15.82 -119.69 -60.04
C GLU A 882 -16.60 -120.46 -61.12
N LYS A 883 -17.94 -120.40 -61.12
CA LYS A 883 -18.76 -121.03 -62.16
C LYS A 883 -18.63 -120.35 -63.52
N GLU A 884 -18.46 -119.03 -63.56
CA GLU A 884 -18.22 -118.28 -64.80
C GLU A 884 -16.81 -118.55 -65.38
N SER A 885 -15.89 -119.12 -64.60
CA SER A 885 -14.51 -119.44 -65.04
C SER A 885 -14.30 -120.83 -65.68
N ARG A 886 -15.31 -121.71 -65.69
CA ARG A 886 -15.24 -123.10 -66.23
C ARG A 886 -16.19 -123.40 -67.39
N GLY A 887 -16.80 -122.36 -67.99
CA GLY A 887 -17.65 -122.44 -69.18
C GLY A 887 -16.95 -121.97 -70.44
#